data_AF-A0A939ADU9-F1
#
_entry.id   AF-A0A939ADU9-F1
#
_cell.length_a   1.000
_cell.length_b   1.000
_cell.length_c   1.000
_cell.angle_alpha   90.00
_cell.angle_beta   90.00
_cell.angle_gamma   90.00
#
_symmetry.space_group_name_H-M   'P 1'
#
loop_
_entity.id
_entity.type
_entity.pdbx_description
1 polymer ?
#
loop_
_entity_poly.entity_id
_entity_poly.type
_entity_poly.pdbx_seq_one_letter_code
_entity_poly.pdbx_strand_id
1 'polypeptide(L)'
;MPEVTLMKSSRPLLRVACLAAAVLSLVQAFPARADYAADHPEYFSVTAPPPGGLLTAIWGVPARLVLHPGNGGIFPTLMGHLAVLPATLIHGGNEDRKQIEAMLVGAGLSPDSYEWLDFEQLNSAAAGEYFPMLLESDAGLRLVDPRYLLNRQYDDAAGSKLAASLSTCAWRPPIFLTRGFIDTDGSGTCVVSSKLHSKSYPLTAAEINGILKTYLGCKKVVVLQSLNFDPEGRLDTFFRYGLADKVFVGQYEVAQDSANVSTLKDNVKALEAALPAGTVVQTIPLPSPVKVGDTTIRPSYLAFLHLPEAILVPVFSEDAEHQAEALAILKQTWPLLEQVSVDSTALSMSGSRLTGVVGAIPDGGWDLACTPPEVLCESPKPADCPVCWSECKIGEKICLHVKSAATCKLGEDGCYDFVEIPCPDKDTCKEGKCVPPPSVCDDMPPGGVCQGDVAMKCTGGSLVSVDCQMDGKFCSIDGQGEVECITPCPVSCLPGTARCDPESTGLLTCSLGGDGCPVETPAPCPDGTACQEGSCVSPAEQNPADVGEDGDSGGPDAADLPPADESGFQSGYGKKDDGCAASPTSSRSGPGWILCLLLLLGLVAWKVATERRCLAAGPEHRPFSTGGTGGEPPGPA
;
A
#
# COMPACT_ATOMS: atom_id res chain seq x y z
N MET A 1 -86.51 -0.32 9.59
CA MET A 1 -85.46 -0.28 8.56
C MET A 1 -84.17 0.13 9.25
N PRO A 2 -83.31 -0.85 9.54
CA PRO A 2 -82.08 -0.66 10.31
C PRO A 2 -80.82 -0.80 9.42
N GLU A 3 -79.68 -0.75 10.11
CA GLU A 3 -78.37 -1.34 9.79
C GLU A 3 -77.30 -0.51 9.06
N VAL A 4 -76.48 0.10 9.92
CA VAL A 4 -75.02 0.18 9.81
C VAL A 4 -74.43 -1.18 9.41
N THR A 5 -73.78 -1.27 8.26
CA THR A 5 -72.90 -2.40 7.90
C THR A 5 -71.45 -1.91 7.87
N LEU A 6 -70.69 -2.31 8.88
CA LEU A 6 -69.24 -2.21 8.94
C LEU A 6 -68.63 -3.13 7.86
N MET A 7 -68.21 -2.59 6.72
CA MET A 7 -67.23 -3.25 5.85
C MET A 7 -65.81 -2.87 6.30
N LYS A 8 -65.17 -3.79 7.03
CA LYS A 8 -63.71 -3.86 7.17
C LYS A 8 -63.11 -4.02 5.77
N SER A 9 -62.70 -2.91 5.16
CA SER A 9 -61.93 -2.90 3.91
C SER A 9 -60.44 -2.95 4.23
N SER A 10 -59.82 -4.04 3.80
CA SER A 10 -58.41 -4.43 3.79
C SER A 10 -57.50 -3.40 3.10
N ARG A 11 -57.30 -2.24 3.74
CA ARG A 11 -56.44 -1.15 3.24
C ARG A 11 -54.95 -1.13 3.69
N PRO A 12 -54.39 -2.05 4.50
CA PRO A 12 -52.95 -2.04 4.75
C PRO A 12 -52.15 -2.82 3.70
N LEU A 13 -52.70 -3.90 3.12
CA LEU A 13 -51.96 -4.77 2.19
C LEU A 13 -51.71 -4.11 0.81
N LEU A 14 -52.62 -3.27 0.32
CA LEU A 14 -52.44 -2.57 -0.96
C LEU A 14 -51.37 -1.47 -0.90
N ARG A 15 -51.19 -0.83 0.26
CA ARG A 15 -50.15 0.19 0.47
C ARG A 15 -48.77 -0.43 0.68
N VAL A 16 -48.69 -1.60 1.34
CA VAL A 16 -47.42 -2.35 1.44
C VAL A 16 -47.02 -2.93 0.08
N ALA A 17 -47.95 -3.38 -0.76
CA ALA A 17 -47.62 -3.85 -2.11
C ALA A 17 -47.16 -2.72 -3.06
N CYS A 18 -47.75 -1.52 -2.98
CA CYS A 18 -47.27 -0.36 -3.75
C CYS A 18 -45.91 0.16 -3.26
N LEU A 19 -45.66 0.17 -1.94
CA LEU A 19 -44.32 0.51 -1.42
C LEU A 19 -43.29 -0.58 -1.74
N ALA A 20 -43.65 -1.86 -1.68
CA ALA A 20 -42.75 -2.94 -2.06
C ALA A 20 -42.45 -2.92 -3.56
N ALA A 21 -43.41 -2.59 -4.44
CA ALA A 21 -43.17 -2.43 -5.87
C ALA A 21 -42.37 -1.16 -6.21
N ALA A 22 -42.57 -0.06 -5.47
CA ALA A 22 -41.76 1.15 -5.62
C ALA A 22 -40.33 0.94 -5.10
N VAL A 23 -40.15 0.19 -4.01
CA VAL A 23 -38.83 -0.20 -3.48
C VAL A 23 -38.18 -1.27 -4.36
N LEU A 24 -38.92 -2.24 -4.93
CA LEU A 24 -38.35 -3.18 -5.92
C LEU A 24 -37.97 -2.47 -7.23
N SER A 25 -38.72 -1.45 -7.65
CA SER A 25 -38.37 -0.61 -8.82
C SER A 25 -37.20 0.34 -8.52
N LEU A 26 -37.03 0.78 -7.27
CA LEU A 26 -35.87 1.56 -6.81
C LEU A 26 -34.63 0.68 -6.54
N VAL A 27 -34.81 -0.62 -6.28
CA VAL A 27 -33.72 -1.59 -6.08
C VAL A 27 -33.31 -2.26 -7.41
N GLN A 28 -34.13 -2.19 -8.46
CA GLN A 28 -33.81 -2.67 -9.82
C GLN A 28 -33.50 -1.55 -10.84
N ALA A 29 -33.22 -0.34 -10.37
CA ALA A 29 -32.65 0.71 -11.21
C ALA A 29 -31.64 1.55 -10.39
N PHE A 30 -30.63 0.89 -9.83
CA PHE A 30 -29.32 1.50 -10.01
C PHE A 30 -29.13 1.52 -11.53
N PRO A 31 -28.96 2.68 -12.19
CA PRO A 31 -28.49 2.63 -13.56
C PRO A 31 -27.24 1.76 -13.51
N ALA A 32 -27.23 0.66 -14.28
CA ALA A 32 -25.98 0.01 -14.62
C ALA A 32 -25.05 1.17 -14.98
N ARG A 33 -23.90 1.26 -14.30
CA ARG A 33 -22.92 2.32 -14.52
C ARG A 33 -22.84 2.51 -16.04
N ALA A 34 -23.26 3.68 -16.53
CA ALA A 34 -23.26 3.94 -17.97
C ALA A 34 -21.87 3.55 -18.45
N ASP A 35 -21.81 2.63 -19.40
CA ASP A 35 -20.55 2.18 -19.95
C ASP A 35 -20.07 3.31 -20.86
N TYR A 36 -19.29 4.23 -20.29
CA TYR A 36 -18.85 5.45 -20.95
C TYR A 36 -18.08 5.10 -22.24
N ALA A 37 -17.42 3.94 -22.27
CA ALA A 37 -16.78 3.44 -23.47
C ALA A 37 -17.77 3.00 -24.57
N ALA A 38 -18.90 2.40 -24.19
CA ALA A 38 -19.96 2.04 -25.14
C ALA A 38 -20.69 3.26 -25.70
N ASP A 39 -20.84 4.31 -24.91
CA ASP A 39 -21.51 5.55 -25.31
C ASP A 39 -20.60 6.48 -26.14
N HIS A 40 -19.28 6.30 -26.06
CA HIS A 40 -18.28 7.15 -26.72
C HIS A 40 -17.23 6.37 -27.54
N PRO A 41 -17.63 5.53 -28.52
CA PRO A 41 -16.68 4.73 -29.30
C PRO A 41 -15.59 5.55 -29.99
N GLU A 42 -15.80 6.84 -30.24
CA GLU A 42 -14.82 7.78 -30.79
C GLU A 42 -13.56 7.96 -29.91
N TYR A 43 -13.64 7.70 -28.60
CA TYR A 43 -12.49 7.82 -27.69
C TYR A 43 -11.80 6.49 -27.39
N PHE A 44 -12.45 5.37 -27.70
CA PHE A 44 -11.98 4.04 -27.29
C PHE A 44 -11.60 3.12 -28.46
N SER A 45 -12.02 3.44 -29.69
CA SER A 45 -11.75 2.64 -30.87
C SER A 45 -10.26 2.47 -31.14
N VAL A 46 -9.85 1.25 -31.49
CA VAL A 46 -8.48 0.99 -31.96
C VAL A 46 -8.36 1.47 -33.39
N THR A 47 -7.30 2.21 -33.68
CA THR A 47 -7.08 2.83 -34.99
C THR A 47 -5.89 2.23 -35.69
N ALA A 48 -5.73 2.48 -36.99
CA ALA A 48 -4.48 2.21 -37.69
C ALA A 48 -3.33 3.06 -37.08
N PRO A 49 -2.06 2.67 -37.27
CA PRO A 49 -0.91 3.45 -36.82
C PRO A 49 -0.79 4.81 -37.53
N PRO A 50 -0.14 5.82 -36.91
CA PRO A 50 0.20 7.07 -37.57
C PRO A 50 1.16 6.85 -38.76
N PRO A 51 1.19 7.76 -39.75
CA PRO A 51 2.05 7.63 -40.94
C PRO A 51 3.56 7.81 -40.64
N GLY A 52 3.94 7.91 -39.37
CA GLY A 52 5.32 8.05 -38.90
C GLY A 52 5.43 9.04 -37.73
N GLY A 53 6.66 9.23 -37.27
CA GLY A 53 7.01 10.12 -36.16
C GLY A 53 7.89 9.40 -35.14
N LEU A 54 8.48 10.18 -34.23
CA LEU A 54 9.30 9.69 -33.13
C LEU A 54 8.70 10.17 -31.82
N LEU A 55 8.61 9.27 -30.83
CA LEU A 55 8.20 9.63 -29.48
C LEU A 55 9.06 10.79 -28.96
N THR A 56 8.41 11.82 -28.44
CA THR A 56 9.10 13.01 -27.91
C THR A 56 9.87 12.65 -26.65
N ALA A 57 11.12 13.11 -26.56
CA ALA A 57 11.96 12.93 -25.39
C ALA A 57 11.50 13.78 -24.20
N ILE A 58 11.70 13.28 -22.99
CA ILE A 58 11.23 13.92 -21.74
C ILE A 58 11.97 15.21 -21.37
N TRP A 59 13.16 15.43 -21.93
CA TRP A 59 13.95 16.64 -21.72
C TRP A 59 13.65 17.71 -22.78
N GLY A 60 12.72 17.45 -23.70
CA GLY A 60 12.19 18.47 -24.60
C GLY A 60 11.59 19.62 -23.79
N VAL A 61 11.83 20.85 -24.24
CA VAL A 61 11.31 22.04 -23.57
C VAL A 61 9.78 22.08 -23.74
N PRO A 62 8.99 22.03 -22.64
CA PRO A 62 7.54 22.10 -22.76
C PRO A 62 7.10 23.52 -23.07
N ALA A 63 6.19 23.67 -24.04
CA ALA A 63 5.49 24.92 -24.32
C ALA A 63 4.15 25.01 -23.59
N ARG A 64 3.59 23.88 -23.16
CA ARG A 64 2.31 23.83 -22.45
C ARG A 64 2.25 22.67 -21.46
N LEU A 65 1.62 22.91 -20.32
CA LEU A 65 1.32 21.87 -19.33
C LEU A 65 -0.13 21.41 -19.44
N VAL A 66 -0.38 20.16 -19.08
CA VAL A 66 -1.73 19.59 -18.94
C VAL A 66 -1.83 18.95 -17.57
N LEU A 67 -2.75 19.42 -16.74
CA LEU A 67 -2.81 18.99 -15.34
C LEU A 67 -4.19 19.17 -14.71
N HIS A 68 -4.41 18.46 -13.61
CA HIS A 68 -5.49 18.72 -12.68
C HIS A 68 -4.94 19.40 -11.42
N PRO A 69 -5.28 20.67 -11.13
CA PRO A 69 -4.74 21.43 -10.00
C PRO A 69 -4.99 20.83 -8.61
N GLY A 70 -6.07 20.08 -8.42
CA GLY A 70 -6.43 19.47 -7.12
C GLY A 70 -5.54 18.31 -6.64
N ASN A 71 -4.50 17.88 -7.37
CA ASN A 71 -3.73 16.71 -6.97
C ASN A 71 -2.55 17.02 -6.02
N GLY A 72 -2.46 16.27 -4.91
CA GLY A 72 -1.20 15.99 -4.22
C GLY A 72 -0.44 17.18 -3.64
N GLY A 73 -1.10 18.34 -3.46
CA GLY A 73 -0.47 19.53 -2.90
C GLY A 73 0.63 20.13 -3.77
N ILE A 74 0.73 19.76 -5.06
CA ILE A 74 1.76 20.28 -5.95
C ILE A 74 1.42 21.68 -6.49
N PHE A 75 0.13 22.02 -6.53
CA PHE A 75 -0.35 23.26 -7.12
C PHE A 75 0.39 24.50 -6.59
N PRO A 76 0.59 24.69 -5.26
CA PRO A 76 1.38 25.79 -4.73
C PRO A 76 2.77 25.96 -5.36
N THR A 77 3.46 24.84 -5.63
CA THR A 77 4.79 24.84 -6.24
C THR A 77 4.74 25.13 -7.74
N LEU A 78 3.63 24.80 -8.40
CA LEU A 78 3.43 25.08 -9.82
C LEU A 78 2.89 26.48 -10.10
N MET A 79 2.28 27.19 -9.13
CA MET A 79 1.61 28.48 -9.37
C MET A 79 2.50 29.51 -10.08
N GLY A 80 3.76 29.63 -9.65
CA GLY A 80 4.71 30.57 -10.26
C GLY A 80 5.01 30.25 -11.73
N HIS A 81 5.02 28.97 -12.09
CA HIS A 81 5.22 28.53 -13.47
C HIS A 81 3.93 28.66 -14.29
N LEU A 82 2.77 28.38 -13.71
CA LEU A 82 1.47 28.55 -14.37
C LEU A 82 1.17 30.02 -14.74
N ALA A 83 1.77 30.98 -14.03
CA ALA A 83 1.66 32.39 -14.36
C ALA A 83 2.34 32.78 -15.70
N VAL A 84 3.30 31.98 -16.17
CA VAL A 84 4.12 32.30 -17.35
C VAL A 84 4.04 31.24 -18.46
N LEU A 85 3.70 30.00 -18.12
CA LEU A 85 3.60 28.89 -19.05
C LEU A 85 2.13 28.56 -19.32
N PRO A 86 1.68 28.53 -20.59
CA PRO A 86 0.34 28.11 -20.93
C PRO A 86 0.00 26.73 -20.34
N ALA A 87 -1.24 26.56 -19.90
CA ALA A 87 -1.71 25.27 -19.40
C ALA A 87 -3.14 24.97 -19.84
N THR A 88 -3.40 23.68 -20.05
CA THR A 88 -4.75 23.11 -20.18
C THR A 88 -5.10 22.44 -18.85
N LEU A 89 -6.18 22.92 -18.21
CA LEU A 89 -6.65 22.43 -16.93
C LEU A 89 -7.76 21.40 -17.13
N ILE A 90 -7.57 20.22 -16.53
CA ILE A 90 -8.53 19.12 -16.54
C ILE A 90 -9.43 19.24 -15.30
N HIS A 91 -10.74 19.04 -15.46
CA HIS A 91 -11.69 18.98 -14.35
C HIS A 91 -12.82 17.96 -14.56
N GLY A 92 -13.37 17.46 -13.45
CA GLY A 92 -14.46 16.49 -13.39
C GLY A 92 -15.75 17.10 -12.87
N GLY A 93 -16.59 17.59 -13.78
CA GLY A 93 -17.88 18.19 -13.47
C GLY A 93 -17.76 19.62 -12.93
N ASN A 94 -18.91 20.20 -12.60
CA ASN A 94 -19.01 21.63 -12.26
C ASN A 94 -18.45 21.97 -10.88
N GLU A 95 -18.53 21.06 -9.91
CA GLU A 95 -18.07 21.34 -8.54
C GLU A 95 -16.54 21.37 -8.48
N ASP A 96 -15.89 20.40 -9.11
CA ASP A 96 -14.44 20.35 -9.23
C ASP A 96 -13.90 21.58 -9.99
N ARG A 97 -14.55 21.97 -11.08
CA ARG A 97 -14.22 23.21 -11.79
C ARG A 97 -14.24 24.43 -10.89
N LYS A 98 -15.30 24.61 -10.08
CA LYS A 98 -15.39 25.74 -9.13
C LYS A 98 -14.28 25.71 -8.08
N GLN A 99 -13.89 24.52 -7.63
CA GLN A 99 -12.78 24.39 -6.68
C GLN A 99 -11.47 24.83 -7.32
N ILE A 100 -11.20 24.39 -8.55
CA ILE A 100 -10.01 24.81 -9.30
C ILE A 100 -10.03 26.33 -9.56
N GLU A 101 -11.17 26.89 -9.97
CA GLU A 101 -11.33 28.34 -10.15
C GLU A 101 -11.04 29.11 -8.85
N ALA A 102 -11.56 28.65 -7.71
CA ALA A 102 -11.27 29.24 -6.41
C ALA A 102 -9.78 29.15 -6.03
N MET A 103 -9.12 28.02 -6.35
CA MET A 103 -7.69 27.85 -6.12
C MET A 103 -6.86 28.82 -6.97
N LEU A 104 -7.20 28.98 -8.26
CA LEU A 104 -6.54 29.93 -9.16
C LEU A 104 -6.72 31.37 -8.68
N VAL A 105 -7.95 31.77 -8.37
CA VAL A 105 -8.25 33.12 -7.86
C VAL A 105 -7.54 33.38 -6.54
N GLY A 106 -7.53 32.40 -5.63
CA GLY A 106 -6.80 32.48 -4.36
C GLY A 106 -5.28 32.62 -4.55
N ALA A 107 -4.74 32.11 -5.67
CA ALA A 107 -3.35 32.25 -6.08
C ALA A 107 -3.07 33.55 -6.87
N GLY A 108 -4.08 34.41 -7.10
CA GLY A 108 -3.95 35.61 -7.93
C GLY A 108 -3.88 35.32 -9.44
N LEU A 109 -4.27 34.12 -9.87
CA LEU A 109 -4.32 33.71 -11.27
C LEU A 109 -5.75 33.85 -11.80
N SER A 110 -5.89 34.30 -13.05
CA SER A 110 -7.20 34.37 -13.71
C SER A 110 -7.57 33.02 -14.33
N PRO A 111 -8.71 32.41 -13.97
CA PRO A 111 -9.21 31.20 -14.63
C PRO A 111 -9.34 31.31 -16.16
N ASP A 112 -9.60 32.51 -16.67
CA ASP A 112 -9.74 32.79 -18.10
C ASP A 112 -8.41 32.77 -18.87
N SER A 113 -7.28 32.68 -18.17
CA SER A 113 -5.95 32.59 -18.79
C SER A 113 -5.58 31.16 -19.22
N TYR A 114 -6.44 30.19 -18.91
CA TYR A 114 -6.18 28.77 -19.15
C TYR A 114 -7.22 28.17 -20.09
N GLU A 115 -6.78 27.18 -20.87
CA GLU A 115 -7.70 26.32 -21.59
C GLU A 115 -8.26 25.26 -20.64
N TRP A 116 -9.51 24.87 -20.84
CA TRP A 116 -10.19 23.90 -20.00
C TRP A 116 -10.51 22.65 -20.82
N LEU A 117 -10.21 21.48 -20.24
CA LEU A 117 -10.63 20.19 -20.78
C LEU A 117 -11.74 19.64 -19.87
N ASP A 118 -12.98 19.83 -20.29
CA ASP A 118 -14.15 19.47 -19.50
C ASP A 118 -14.40 17.96 -19.50
N PHE A 119 -14.54 17.34 -18.33
CA PHE A 119 -15.11 16.00 -18.18
C PHE A 119 -16.38 16.05 -17.35
N GLU A 120 -17.31 15.14 -17.62
CA GLU A 120 -18.49 14.98 -16.76
C GLU A 120 -18.08 14.50 -15.36
N GLN A 121 -17.11 13.58 -15.34
CA GLN A 121 -16.50 12.99 -14.14
C GLN A 121 -15.04 12.66 -14.46
N LEU A 122 -14.20 12.60 -13.43
CA LEU A 122 -12.82 12.10 -13.52
C LEU A 122 -12.66 10.91 -12.59
N ASN A 123 -11.85 9.92 -13.00
CA ASN A 123 -11.50 8.83 -12.09
C ASN A 123 -10.33 9.23 -11.20
N SER A 124 -9.40 10.02 -11.71
CA SER A 124 -8.29 10.54 -10.91
C SER A 124 -7.73 11.86 -11.42
N ALA A 125 -7.06 12.59 -10.53
CA ALA A 125 -6.30 13.79 -10.86
C ALA A 125 -4.88 13.49 -11.37
N ALA A 126 -4.58 12.23 -11.72
CA ALA A 126 -3.26 11.77 -12.15
C ALA A 126 -3.02 12.02 -13.65
N ALA A 127 -3.19 13.28 -14.07
CA ALA A 127 -3.20 13.69 -15.47
C ALA A 127 -1.96 13.23 -16.25
N GLY A 128 -0.78 13.21 -15.64
CA GLY A 128 0.45 12.76 -16.28
C GLY A 128 0.52 11.24 -16.54
N GLU A 129 -0.29 10.42 -15.87
CA GLU A 129 -0.31 8.97 -16.10
C GLU A 129 -1.06 8.58 -17.37
N TYR A 130 -2.24 9.16 -17.54
CA TYR A 130 -3.11 8.96 -18.70
C TYR A 130 -2.90 10.02 -19.79
N PHE A 131 -1.91 10.92 -19.62
CA PHE A 131 -1.54 11.87 -20.66
C PHE A 131 -1.06 11.11 -21.90
N PRO A 132 -1.54 11.46 -23.10
CA PRO A 132 -1.17 10.76 -24.33
C PRO A 132 0.33 10.84 -24.61
N MET A 133 0.79 9.89 -25.42
CA MET A 133 2.13 9.92 -25.99
C MET A 133 2.16 10.94 -27.13
N LEU A 134 3.25 11.69 -27.23
CA LEU A 134 3.41 12.70 -28.27
C LEU A 134 4.47 12.23 -29.26
N LEU A 135 4.18 12.32 -30.55
CA LEU A 135 5.16 12.09 -31.60
C LEU A 135 5.53 13.40 -32.25
N GLU A 136 6.81 13.58 -32.52
CA GLU A 136 7.32 14.60 -33.42
C GLU A 136 7.42 14.03 -34.83
N SER A 137 6.94 14.79 -35.81
CA SER A 137 7.00 14.45 -37.24
C SER A 137 7.21 15.70 -38.08
N ASP A 138 7.57 15.51 -39.35
CA ASP A 138 7.73 16.63 -40.31
C ASP A 138 6.43 17.44 -40.51
N ALA A 139 5.27 16.84 -40.21
CA ALA A 139 3.96 17.49 -40.30
C ALA A 139 3.54 18.22 -39.01
N GLY A 140 4.32 18.08 -37.93
CA GLY A 140 3.99 18.57 -36.59
C GLY A 140 3.76 17.47 -35.56
N LEU A 141 3.26 17.87 -34.40
CA LEU A 141 2.97 17.00 -33.27
C LEU A 141 1.73 16.13 -33.51
N ARG A 142 1.82 14.87 -33.09
CA ARG A 142 0.75 13.87 -33.16
C ARG A 142 0.47 13.25 -31.79
N LEU A 143 -0.80 12.98 -31.51
CA LEU A 143 -1.24 12.34 -30.26
C LEU A 143 -1.43 10.85 -30.46
N VAL A 144 -0.68 10.03 -29.74
CA VAL A 144 -0.97 8.62 -29.60
C VAL A 144 -1.59 8.40 -28.24
N ASP A 145 -2.77 7.80 -28.21
CA ASP A 145 -3.59 7.62 -27.01
C ASP A 145 -3.74 6.12 -26.71
N PRO A 146 -2.72 5.47 -26.10
CA PRO A 146 -2.84 4.08 -25.70
C PRO A 146 -3.91 3.90 -24.65
N ARG A 147 -4.33 2.65 -24.48
CA ARG A 147 -5.29 2.34 -23.43
C ARG A 147 -4.65 2.49 -22.05
N TYR A 148 -5.40 3.08 -21.15
CA TYR A 148 -5.13 3.17 -19.74
C TYR A 148 -5.93 2.10 -18.98
N LEU A 149 -6.11 2.26 -17.66
CA LEU A 149 -6.77 1.28 -16.80
C LEU A 149 -8.27 1.15 -17.15
N LEU A 150 -8.75 -0.09 -17.37
CA LEU A 150 -10.12 -0.36 -17.82
C LEU A 150 -11.18 0.14 -16.84
N ASN A 151 -10.89 0.08 -15.53
CA ASN A 151 -11.79 0.59 -14.49
C ASN A 151 -11.79 2.13 -14.37
N ARG A 152 -10.96 2.84 -15.14
CA ARG A 152 -10.82 4.30 -15.19
C ARG A 152 -11.14 4.87 -16.58
N GLN A 153 -12.33 4.54 -17.10
CA GLN A 153 -12.77 4.93 -18.45
C GLN A 153 -12.71 6.44 -18.74
N TYR A 154 -12.93 7.33 -17.75
CA TYR A 154 -12.85 8.78 -17.97
C TYR A 154 -11.41 9.25 -18.13
N ASP A 155 -10.49 8.68 -17.34
CA ASP A 155 -9.05 8.93 -17.48
C ASP A 155 -8.54 8.38 -18.82
N ASP A 156 -8.99 7.19 -19.23
CA ASP A 156 -8.62 6.51 -20.47
C ASP A 156 -9.07 7.25 -21.75
N ALA A 157 -10.16 8.00 -21.67
CA ALA A 157 -10.64 8.83 -22.78
C ALA A 157 -9.88 10.16 -22.92
N ALA A 158 -9.01 10.51 -21.96
CA ALA A 158 -8.49 11.86 -21.86
C ALA A 158 -7.61 12.27 -23.04
N GLY A 159 -6.80 11.36 -23.59
CA GLY A 159 -5.94 11.66 -24.72
C GLY A 159 -6.73 11.95 -26.01
N SER A 160 -7.70 11.10 -26.34
CA SER A 160 -8.59 11.30 -27.51
C SER A 160 -9.47 12.55 -27.35
N LYS A 161 -9.94 12.83 -26.13
CA LYS A 161 -10.67 14.07 -25.83
C LYS A 161 -9.81 15.32 -25.98
N LEU A 162 -8.57 15.26 -25.52
CA LEU A 162 -7.58 16.33 -25.73
C LEU A 162 -7.30 16.55 -27.22
N ALA A 163 -7.17 15.48 -28.01
CA ALA A 163 -7.00 15.62 -29.46
C ALA A 163 -8.20 16.34 -30.12
N ALA A 164 -9.42 15.99 -29.70
CA ALA A 164 -10.63 16.64 -30.19
C ALA A 164 -10.68 18.14 -29.83
N SER A 165 -10.32 18.52 -28.59
CA SER A 165 -10.30 19.94 -28.19
C SER A 165 -9.23 20.75 -28.94
N LEU A 166 -8.12 20.10 -29.31
CA LEU A 166 -7.04 20.69 -30.09
C LEU A 166 -7.27 20.63 -31.61
N SER A 167 -8.40 20.07 -32.06
CA SER A 167 -8.71 19.88 -33.49
C SER A 167 -7.62 19.12 -34.25
N THR A 168 -7.08 18.06 -33.63
CA THR A 168 -6.08 17.17 -34.22
C THR A 168 -6.50 15.70 -34.08
N CYS A 169 -5.73 14.78 -34.65
CA CYS A 169 -6.02 13.35 -34.63
C CYS A 169 -5.36 12.67 -33.42
N ALA A 170 -6.06 11.67 -32.89
CA ALA A 170 -5.50 10.70 -31.95
C ALA A 170 -5.39 9.34 -32.63
N TRP A 171 -4.24 8.68 -32.46
CA TRP A 171 -4.03 7.30 -32.89
C TRP A 171 -4.02 6.39 -31.66
N ARG A 172 -4.86 5.36 -31.65
CA ARG A 172 -5.13 4.54 -30.46
C ARG A 172 -4.64 3.11 -30.66
N PRO A 173 -3.46 2.74 -30.11
CA PRO A 173 -2.91 1.40 -30.25
C PRO A 173 -3.63 0.36 -29.39
N PRO A 174 -3.62 -0.92 -29.79
CA PRO A 174 -4.27 -1.99 -29.03
C PRO A 174 -3.43 -2.48 -27.83
N ILE A 175 -2.78 -1.59 -27.09
CA ILE A 175 -1.88 -1.90 -25.97
C ILE A 175 -2.22 -1.06 -24.74
N PHE A 176 -2.02 -1.65 -23.56
CA PHE A 176 -1.98 -0.87 -22.32
C PHE A 176 -0.62 -0.17 -22.23
N LEU A 177 -0.60 1.16 -22.12
CA LEU A 177 0.65 1.89 -21.94
C LEU A 177 0.41 3.22 -21.24
N THR A 178 1.19 3.48 -20.19
CA THR A 178 1.22 4.77 -19.49
C THR A 178 2.57 5.43 -19.72
N ARG A 179 2.66 6.75 -19.56
CA ARG A 179 3.94 7.48 -19.64
C ARG A 179 4.97 7.01 -18.61
N GLY A 180 4.52 6.41 -17.50
CA GLY A 180 5.42 5.84 -16.51
C GLY A 180 6.15 4.59 -16.99
N PHE A 181 5.76 3.96 -18.09
CA PHE A 181 6.29 2.65 -18.52
C PHE A 181 7.28 2.73 -19.67
N ILE A 182 7.47 3.91 -20.25
CA ILE A 182 8.32 4.14 -21.42
C ILE A 182 9.06 5.48 -21.30
N ASP A 183 10.31 5.49 -21.73
CA ASP A 183 11.13 6.70 -21.90
C ASP A 183 11.96 6.54 -23.18
N THR A 184 12.45 7.62 -23.79
CA THR A 184 13.08 7.56 -25.12
C THR A 184 14.23 8.52 -25.29
N ASP A 185 15.17 8.13 -26.16
CA ASP A 185 16.25 8.99 -26.62
C ASP A 185 15.79 10.10 -27.60
N GLY A 186 14.52 10.09 -28.03
CA GLY A 186 13.96 10.98 -29.06
C GLY A 186 14.40 10.66 -30.50
N SER A 187 15.25 9.64 -30.70
CA SER A 187 15.82 9.25 -31.99
C SER A 187 15.36 7.85 -32.47
N GLY A 188 14.63 7.15 -31.60
CA GLY A 188 13.99 5.86 -31.86
C GLY A 188 14.47 4.73 -30.94
N THR A 189 15.32 5.00 -29.95
CA THR A 189 15.58 4.07 -28.84
C THR A 189 14.60 4.34 -27.73
N CYS A 190 13.79 3.34 -27.39
CA CYS A 190 12.85 3.39 -26.29
C CYS A 190 13.29 2.42 -25.20
N VAL A 191 13.28 2.89 -23.97
CA VAL A 191 13.46 2.05 -22.78
C VAL A 191 12.08 1.81 -22.18
N VAL A 192 11.76 0.56 -21.88
CA VAL A 192 10.47 0.16 -21.30
C VAL A 192 10.66 -0.65 -20.04
N SER A 193 9.69 -0.58 -19.13
CA SER A 193 9.63 -1.46 -17.95
C SER A 193 9.21 -2.87 -18.35
N SER A 194 9.78 -3.89 -17.70
CA SER A 194 9.32 -5.29 -17.83
C SER A 194 7.85 -5.45 -17.43
N LYS A 195 7.29 -4.51 -16.63
CA LYS A 195 5.87 -4.50 -16.26
C LYS A 195 4.94 -4.26 -17.45
N LEU A 196 5.39 -3.55 -18.49
CA LEU A 196 4.62 -3.36 -19.73
C LEU A 196 4.23 -4.71 -20.33
N HIS A 197 5.16 -5.66 -20.40
CA HIS A 197 4.89 -7.01 -20.90
C HIS A 197 3.88 -7.76 -20.03
N SER A 198 4.00 -7.66 -18.71
CA SER A 198 3.07 -8.33 -17.80
C SER A 198 1.65 -7.77 -17.86
N LYS A 199 1.51 -6.46 -18.11
CA LYS A 199 0.24 -5.74 -18.17
C LYS A 199 -0.41 -5.72 -19.56
N SER A 200 0.33 -6.16 -20.58
CA SER A 200 -0.14 -6.22 -21.96
C SER A 200 -0.55 -7.64 -22.39
N TYR A 201 -0.77 -8.56 -21.45
CA TYR A 201 -1.16 -9.94 -21.76
C TYR A 201 -2.51 -9.98 -22.53
N PRO A 202 -2.66 -10.82 -23.58
CA PRO A 202 -1.77 -11.89 -24.03
C PRO A 202 -0.71 -11.51 -25.09
N LEU A 203 -0.44 -10.21 -25.32
CA LEU A 203 0.54 -9.79 -26.33
C LEU A 203 1.94 -10.38 -26.04
N THR A 204 2.53 -10.98 -27.06
CA THR A 204 3.91 -11.43 -27.06
C THR A 204 4.88 -10.25 -27.07
N ALA A 205 6.13 -10.48 -26.68
CA ALA A 205 7.16 -9.44 -26.77
C ALA A 205 7.38 -8.92 -28.20
N ALA A 206 7.20 -9.77 -29.21
CA ALA A 206 7.30 -9.38 -30.62
C ALA A 206 6.15 -8.45 -31.04
N GLU A 207 4.92 -8.74 -30.60
CA GLU A 207 3.76 -7.88 -30.86
C GLU A 207 3.88 -6.54 -30.16
N ILE A 208 4.28 -6.52 -28.88
CA ILE A 208 4.53 -5.28 -28.14
C ILE A 208 5.58 -4.43 -28.86
N ASN A 209 6.72 -5.02 -29.25
CA ASN A 209 7.76 -4.31 -30.00
C ASN A 209 7.25 -3.81 -31.36
N GLY A 210 6.41 -4.58 -32.05
CA GLY A 210 5.77 -4.18 -33.30
C GLY A 210 4.85 -2.97 -33.12
N ILE A 211 4.05 -2.95 -32.05
CA ILE A 211 3.16 -1.83 -31.70
C ILE A 211 3.99 -0.59 -31.34
N LEU A 212 4.96 -0.71 -30.43
CA LEU A 212 5.84 0.42 -30.06
C LEU A 212 6.58 0.99 -31.28
N LYS A 213 7.01 0.14 -32.20
CA LYS A 213 7.68 0.57 -33.43
C LYS A 213 6.73 1.33 -34.37
N THR A 214 5.54 0.79 -34.61
CA THR A 214 4.61 1.34 -35.60
C THR A 214 3.84 2.56 -35.08
N TYR A 215 3.52 2.60 -33.79
CA TYR A 215 2.80 3.72 -33.19
C TYR A 215 3.71 4.77 -32.58
N LEU A 216 4.88 4.41 -32.03
CA LEU A 216 5.72 5.36 -31.29
C LEU A 216 7.08 5.62 -31.94
N GLY A 217 7.36 5.01 -33.09
CA GLY A 217 8.65 5.17 -33.76
C GLY A 217 9.82 4.51 -33.03
N CYS A 218 9.56 3.62 -32.06
CA CYS A 218 10.58 2.89 -31.32
C CYS A 218 11.28 1.85 -32.21
N LYS A 219 12.36 2.25 -32.87
CA LYS A 219 13.20 1.39 -33.73
C LYS A 219 13.96 0.34 -32.92
N LYS A 220 14.36 0.69 -31.70
CA LYS A 220 15.03 -0.19 -30.73
C LYS A 220 14.29 -0.12 -29.40
N VAL A 221 14.00 -1.27 -28.81
CA VAL A 221 13.36 -1.38 -27.50
C VAL A 221 14.34 -2.05 -26.53
N VAL A 222 14.62 -1.38 -25.41
CA VAL A 222 15.43 -1.91 -24.30
C VAL A 222 14.51 -2.13 -23.11
N VAL A 223 14.47 -3.36 -22.60
CA VAL A 223 13.59 -3.72 -21.47
C VAL A 223 14.40 -3.72 -20.18
N LEU A 224 13.99 -2.93 -19.20
CA LEU A 224 14.56 -2.95 -17.85
C LEU A 224 13.69 -3.74 -16.89
N GLN A 225 14.31 -4.44 -15.95
CA GLN A 225 13.58 -5.15 -14.90
C GLN A 225 13.03 -4.15 -13.89
N SER A 226 11.72 -4.22 -13.63
CA SER A 226 11.10 -3.49 -12.52
C SER A 226 11.67 -3.94 -11.18
N LEU A 227 11.58 -3.07 -10.16
CA LEU A 227 12.00 -3.39 -8.81
C LEU A 227 11.16 -4.53 -8.21
N ASN A 228 11.78 -5.33 -7.34
CA ASN A 228 11.12 -6.33 -6.52
C ASN A 228 10.10 -5.66 -5.60
N PHE A 229 8.92 -6.26 -5.47
CA PHE A 229 7.80 -5.74 -4.69
C PHE A 229 7.34 -4.32 -5.11
N ASP A 230 7.51 -3.96 -6.39
CA ASP A 230 6.93 -2.77 -7.01
C ASP A 230 5.74 -3.20 -7.90
N PRO A 231 4.49 -3.11 -7.40
CA PRO A 231 3.32 -3.55 -8.16
C PRO A 231 3.06 -2.67 -9.38
N GLU A 232 3.46 -1.39 -9.34
CA GLU A 232 3.31 -0.44 -10.43
C GLU A 232 4.41 -0.63 -11.48
N GLY A 233 5.65 -0.81 -11.04
CA GLY A 233 6.79 -1.09 -11.92
C GLY A 233 7.12 0.04 -12.89
N ARG A 234 6.87 1.29 -12.51
CA ARG A 234 7.12 2.47 -13.35
C ARG A 234 8.62 2.73 -13.50
N LEU A 235 9.04 3.15 -14.69
CA LEU A 235 10.40 3.56 -14.98
C LEU A 235 10.82 4.73 -14.10
N ASP A 236 9.96 5.75 -13.92
CA ASP A 236 10.27 6.91 -13.07
C ASP A 236 10.47 6.59 -11.58
N THR A 237 10.34 5.32 -11.15
CA THR A 237 10.85 4.84 -9.85
C THR A 237 12.39 4.71 -9.87
N PHE A 238 12.96 4.22 -10.96
CA PHE A 238 14.32 3.66 -10.98
C PHE A 238 15.15 3.99 -12.23
N PHE A 239 14.58 4.62 -13.25
CA PHE A 239 15.23 4.95 -14.51
C PHE A 239 14.59 6.18 -15.17
N ARG A 240 15.42 7.08 -15.73
CA ARG A 240 14.99 8.13 -16.67
C ARG A 240 16.09 8.48 -17.64
N TYR A 241 15.72 8.96 -18.83
CA TYR A 241 16.64 9.76 -19.62
C TYR A 241 16.87 11.14 -18.99
N GLY A 242 18.10 11.64 -19.04
CA GLY A 242 18.41 13.02 -18.70
C GLY A 242 18.60 13.90 -19.93
N LEU A 243 19.27 13.35 -20.94
CA LEU A 243 19.58 13.94 -22.24
C LEU A 243 19.68 12.80 -23.27
N ALA A 244 19.83 13.13 -24.56
CA ALA A 244 19.98 12.14 -25.62
C ALA A 244 21.15 11.15 -25.39
N ASP A 245 22.22 11.60 -24.75
CA ASP A 245 23.44 10.86 -24.47
C ASP A 245 23.65 10.60 -22.96
N LYS A 246 22.63 10.79 -22.13
CA LYS A 246 22.75 10.58 -20.68
C LYS A 246 21.48 10.01 -20.07
N VAL A 247 21.62 8.91 -19.34
CA VAL A 247 20.55 8.28 -18.58
C VAL A 247 20.89 8.18 -17.11
N PHE A 248 19.85 8.17 -16.27
CA PHE A 248 19.97 7.96 -14.84
C PHE A 248 19.36 6.62 -14.44
N VAL A 249 20.05 5.90 -13.57
CA VAL A 249 19.55 4.67 -12.94
C VAL A 249 19.60 4.85 -11.43
N GLY A 250 18.52 4.51 -10.75
CA GLY A 250 18.48 4.55 -9.29
C GLY A 250 19.51 3.61 -8.67
N GLN A 251 19.96 3.96 -7.47
CA GLN A 251 20.90 3.17 -6.69
C GLN A 251 20.43 3.12 -5.23
N TYR A 252 20.40 1.91 -4.68
CA TYR A 252 20.23 1.68 -3.25
C TYR A 252 21.54 1.20 -2.64
N GLU A 253 21.78 1.58 -1.40
CA GLU A 253 22.70 0.87 -0.54
C GLU A 253 22.11 -0.46 -0.08
N VAL A 254 22.97 -1.43 0.24
CA VAL A 254 22.54 -2.75 0.74
C VAL A 254 21.72 -2.63 2.02
N ALA A 255 22.04 -1.67 2.87
CA ALA A 255 21.31 -1.41 4.11
C ALA A 255 19.91 -0.82 3.88
N GLN A 256 19.68 -0.13 2.74
CA GLN A 256 18.40 0.49 2.41
C GLN A 256 17.42 -0.51 1.76
N ASP A 257 17.87 -1.22 0.70
CA ASP A 257 17.02 -2.15 -0.05
C ASP A 257 17.86 -3.24 -0.74
N SER A 258 18.38 -4.18 0.06
CA SER A 258 19.19 -5.31 -0.42
C SER A 258 18.51 -6.13 -1.53
N ALA A 259 17.18 -6.19 -1.56
CA ALA A 259 16.42 -6.94 -2.55
C ALA A 259 16.50 -6.32 -3.95
N ASN A 260 16.79 -5.03 -4.06
CA ASN A 260 16.78 -4.30 -5.34
C ASN A 260 18.16 -3.87 -5.85
N VAL A 261 19.22 -4.00 -5.05
CA VAL A 261 20.60 -3.65 -5.45
C VAL A 261 21.05 -4.42 -6.70
N SER A 262 20.78 -5.74 -6.78
CA SER A 262 21.18 -6.55 -7.93
C SER A 262 20.40 -6.17 -9.19
N THR A 263 19.08 -6.00 -9.08
CA THR A 263 18.21 -5.59 -10.19
C THR A 263 18.67 -4.28 -10.81
N LEU A 264 19.01 -3.28 -10.00
CA LEU A 264 19.51 -1.98 -10.47
C LEU A 264 20.88 -2.12 -11.16
N LYS A 265 21.80 -2.91 -10.61
CA LYS A 265 23.10 -3.18 -11.24
C LYS A 265 22.98 -3.91 -12.58
N ASP A 266 22.05 -4.84 -12.69
CA ASP A 266 21.83 -5.57 -13.94
C ASP A 266 21.14 -4.69 -14.99
N ASN A 267 20.25 -3.78 -14.57
CA ASN A 267 19.69 -2.74 -15.44
C ASN A 267 20.79 -1.79 -15.97
N VAL A 268 21.76 -1.38 -15.14
CA VAL A 268 22.93 -0.60 -15.61
C VAL A 268 23.67 -1.35 -16.72
N LYS A 269 24.04 -2.62 -16.50
CA LYS A 269 24.74 -3.43 -17.51
C LYS A 269 23.92 -3.58 -18.79
N ALA A 270 22.61 -3.77 -18.67
CA ALA A 270 21.72 -3.89 -19.82
C ALA A 270 21.69 -2.61 -20.66
N LEU A 271 21.67 -1.44 -20.00
CA LEU A 271 21.75 -0.14 -20.67
C LEU A 271 23.11 0.08 -21.32
N GLU A 272 24.22 -0.18 -20.62
CA GLU A 272 25.58 -0.04 -21.18
C GLU A 272 25.78 -0.93 -22.42
N ALA A 273 25.17 -2.11 -22.45
CA ALA A 273 25.24 -3.02 -23.59
C ALA A 273 24.30 -2.61 -24.75
N ALA A 274 23.18 -1.95 -24.45
CA ALA A 274 22.11 -1.71 -25.42
C ALA A 274 22.02 -0.26 -25.92
N LEU A 275 22.47 0.74 -25.18
CA LEU A 275 22.39 2.13 -25.61
C LEU A 275 23.46 2.47 -26.67
N PRO A 276 23.27 3.55 -27.44
CA PRO A 276 24.28 4.02 -28.39
C PRO A 276 25.64 4.25 -27.73
N ALA A 277 26.72 4.06 -28.51
CA ALA A 277 28.06 4.35 -28.02
C ALA A 277 28.20 5.83 -27.63
N GLY A 278 28.76 6.10 -26.46
CA GLY A 278 28.89 7.44 -25.90
C GLY A 278 27.77 7.84 -24.94
N THR A 279 26.69 7.06 -24.83
CA THR A 279 25.66 7.31 -23.81
C THR A 279 26.21 7.02 -22.41
N VAL A 280 26.13 8.01 -21.52
CA VAL A 280 26.55 7.93 -20.13
C VAL A 280 25.42 7.35 -19.28
N VAL A 281 25.68 6.21 -18.64
CA VAL A 281 24.80 5.64 -17.61
C VAL A 281 25.29 6.13 -16.25
N GLN A 282 24.57 7.10 -15.65
CA GLN A 282 24.91 7.63 -14.33
C GLN A 282 23.96 7.07 -13.27
N THR A 283 24.50 6.57 -12.16
CA THR A 283 23.66 6.20 -11.03
C THR A 283 23.28 7.42 -10.20
N ILE A 284 22.10 7.38 -9.57
CA ILE A 284 21.63 8.39 -8.63
C ILE A 284 21.11 7.69 -7.37
N PRO A 285 21.46 8.14 -6.15
CA PRO A 285 20.90 7.52 -4.96
C PRO A 285 19.37 7.68 -4.95
N LEU A 286 18.68 6.67 -4.42
CA LEU A 286 17.24 6.70 -4.22
C LEU A 286 16.88 6.88 -2.74
N PRO A 287 15.72 7.51 -2.43
CA PRO A 287 15.22 7.57 -1.07
C PRO A 287 14.94 6.20 -0.48
N SER A 288 15.19 6.08 0.82
CA SER A 288 14.89 4.86 1.57
C SER A 288 13.40 4.46 1.38
N PRO A 289 13.09 3.18 1.08
CA PRO A 289 11.72 2.73 0.98
C PRO A 289 10.95 2.96 2.29
N VAL A 290 9.70 3.42 2.17
CA VAL A 290 8.84 3.70 3.33
C VAL A 290 7.77 2.62 3.42
N LYS A 291 7.66 1.98 4.59
CA LYS A 291 6.56 1.03 4.86
C LYS A 291 5.33 1.77 5.35
N VAL A 292 4.21 1.58 4.64
CA VAL A 292 2.90 2.11 5.01
C VAL A 292 1.91 0.94 5.06
N GLY A 293 1.60 0.48 6.28
CA GLY A 293 0.87 -0.76 6.48
C GLY A 293 1.60 -1.95 5.83
N ASP A 294 0.90 -2.71 5.00
CA ASP A 294 1.45 -3.85 4.26
C ASP A 294 2.11 -3.46 2.93
N THR A 295 2.11 -2.17 2.57
CA THR A 295 2.67 -1.68 1.30
C THR A 295 4.02 -1.03 1.51
N THR A 296 4.96 -1.27 0.59
CA THR A 296 6.24 -0.57 0.55
C THR A 296 6.20 0.47 -0.56
N ILE A 297 6.29 1.73 -0.17
CA ILE A 297 6.36 2.87 -1.07
C ILE A 297 7.83 3.12 -1.39
N ARG A 298 8.13 3.35 -2.67
CA ARG A 298 9.46 3.71 -3.15
C ARG A 298 9.43 5.11 -3.74
N PRO A 299 9.72 6.13 -2.92
CA PRO A 299 9.90 7.49 -3.42
C PRO A 299 11.12 7.53 -4.35
N SER A 300 11.18 8.53 -5.22
CA SER A 300 12.26 8.62 -6.21
C SER A 300 12.54 10.05 -6.65
N TYR A 301 13.82 10.44 -6.62
CA TYR A 301 14.32 11.69 -7.20
C TYR A 301 14.21 11.72 -8.73
N LEU A 302 14.03 10.56 -9.36
CA LEU A 302 13.95 10.41 -10.81
C LEU A 302 12.60 10.84 -11.38
N ALA A 303 11.58 11.10 -10.57
CA ALA A 303 10.32 11.64 -11.07
C ALA A 303 10.36 13.15 -11.34
N PHE A 304 11.51 13.68 -11.78
CA PHE A 304 11.67 15.09 -12.12
C PHE A 304 10.86 15.48 -13.37
N LEU A 305 10.50 16.76 -13.43
CA LEU A 305 9.76 17.40 -14.52
C LEU A 305 10.56 18.58 -15.10
N HIS A 306 10.79 18.55 -16.41
CA HIS A 306 11.38 19.67 -17.13
C HIS A 306 10.36 20.78 -17.33
N LEU A 307 10.83 22.03 -17.19
CA LEU A 307 10.15 23.27 -17.57
C LEU A 307 11.14 24.10 -18.43
N PRO A 308 10.70 25.17 -19.10
CA PRO A 308 11.58 25.93 -20.01
C PRO A 308 12.86 26.45 -19.37
N GLU A 309 12.77 26.97 -18.15
CA GLU A 309 13.91 27.57 -17.44
C GLU A 309 14.22 26.86 -16.11
N ALA A 310 13.49 25.79 -15.80
CA ALA A 310 13.60 25.10 -14.52
C ALA A 310 13.48 23.58 -14.66
N ILE A 311 13.95 22.87 -13.65
CA ILE A 311 13.67 21.46 -13.41
C ILE A 311 13.10 21.30 -12.01
N LEU A 312 11.90 20.75 -11.94
CA LEU A 312 11.26 20.39 -10.68
C LEU A 312 11.75 19.02 -10.27
N VAL A 313 12.35 18.92 -9.08
CA VAL A 313 12.88 17.66 -8.54
C VAL A 313 12.08 17.28 -7.29
N PRO A 314 11.48 16.08 -7.22
CA PRO A 314 10.79 15.65 -6.01
C PRO A 314 11.81 15.46 -4.89
N VAL A 315 11.50 15.96 -3.69
CA VAL A 315 12.35 15.82 -2.49
C VAL A 315 11.57 15.24 -1.31
N PHE A 316 12.30 14.67 -0.34
CA PHE A 316 11.73 13.94 0.79
C PHE A 316 12.46 14.34 2.07
N SER A 317 11.74 14.98 2.98
CA SER A 317 12.33 15.61 4.17
C SER A 317 13.11 14.67 5.09
N GLU A 318 12.77 13.37 5.08
CA GLU A 318 13.42 12.36 5.93
C GLU A 318 14.68 11.72 5.29
N ASP A 319 15.09 12.18 4.11
CA ASP A 319 16.18 11.55 3.32
C ASP A 319 17.26 12.57 2.89
N ALA A 320 17.64 13.46 3.80
CA ALA A 320 18.48 14.63 3.50
C ALA A 320 19.84 14.31 2.84
N GLU A 321 20.47 13.18 3.19
CA GLU A 321 21.79 12.80 2.67
C GLU A 321 21.73 12.44 1.18
N HIS A 322 20.94 11.43 0.81
CA HIS A 322 20.74 11.04 -0.59
C HIS A 322 20.15 12.17 -1.42
N GLN A 323 19.29 13.00 -0.82
CA GLN A 323 18.74 14.18 -1.47
C GLN A 323 19.84 15.13 -1.94
N ALA A 324 20.80 15.47 -1.08
CA ALA A 324 21.87 16.41 -1.43
C ALA A 324 22.72 15.89 -2.59
N GLU A 325 23.05 14.60 -2.58
CA GLU A 325 23.80 13.95 -3.66
C GLU A 325 23.00 13.91 -4.97
N ALA A 326 21.73 13.49 -4.91
CA ALA A 326 20.85 13.44 -6.08
C ALA A 326 20.71 14.83 -6.72
N LEU A 327 20.46 15.87 -5.94
CA LEU A 327 20.34 17.24 -6.42
C LEU A 327 21.64 17.73 -7.08
N ALA A 328 22.80 17.39 -6.51
CA ALA A 328 24.11 17.74 -7.09
C ALA A 328 24.33 17.07 -8.46
N ILE A 329 23.98 15.79 -8.60
CA ILE A 329 24.07 15.03 -9.86
C ILE A 329 23.18 15.66 -10.94
N LEU A 330 21.92 15.96 -10.59
CA LEU A 330 20.98 16.58 -11.52
C LEU A 330 21.43 17.99 -11.90
N LYS A 331 21.95 18.79 -10.95
CA LYS A 331 22.45 20.15 -11.23
C LYS A 331 23.67 20.16 -12.14
N GLN A 332 24.56 19.17 -12.04
CA GLN A 332 25.67 19.01 -12.98
C GLN A 332 25.19 18.70 -14.40
N THR A 333 24.06 18.01 -14.53
CA THR A 333 23.49 17.65 -15.84
C THR A 333 22.82 18.83 -16.51
N TRP A 334 22.09 19.64 -15.75
CA TRP A 334 21.41 20.83 -16.26
C TRP A 334 21.86 22.09 -15.50
N PRO A 335 23.11 22.55 -15.70
CA PRO A 335 23.66 23.66 -14.94
C PRO A 335 22.93 24.98 -15.19
N LEU A 336 22.32 25.14 -16.36
CA LEU A 336 21.60 26.34 -16.78
C LEU A 336 20.14 26.39 -16.32
N LEU A 337 19.53 25.26 -15.94
CA LEU A 337 18.16 25.25 -15.42
C LEU A 337 18.15 25.60 -13.93
N GLU A 338 17.16 26.38 -13.52
CA GLU A 338 16.84 26.54 -12.10
C GLU A 338 16.38 25.19 -11.54
N GLN A 339 17.02 24.72 -10.48
CA GLN A 339 16.59 23.49 -9.82
C GLN A 339 15.65 23.83 -8.67
N VAL A 340 14.40 23.40 -8.77
CA VAL A 340 13.35 23.68 -7.79
C VAL A 340 12.95 22.38 -7.11
N SER A 341 13.17 22.31 -5.79
CA SER A 341 12.79 21.17 -4.99
C SER A 341 11.29 21.19 -4.66
N VAL A 342 10.62 20.07 -4.86
CA VAL A 342 9.18 19.89 -4.59
C VAL A 342 9.00 18.81 -3.55
N ASP A 343 8.53 19.16 -2.34
CA ASP A 343 8.18 18.14 -1.34
C ASP A 343 7.10 17.23 -1.93
N SER A 344 7.49 15.99 -2.18
CA SER A 344 6.68 14.99 -2.86
C SER A 344 6.30 13.84 -1.94
N THR A 345 6.45 14.03 -0.63
CA THR A 345 6.12 13.04 0.39
C THR A 345 4.65 12.65 0.28
N ALA A 346 3.73 13.61 0.37
CA ALA A 346 2.29 13.35 0.28
C ALA A 346 1.88 12.71 -1.06
N LEU A 347 2.51 13.14 -2.15
CA LEU A 347 2.27 12.61 -3.49
C LEU A 347 2.73 11.14 -3.61
N SER A 348 3.90 10.81 -3.06
CA SER A 348 4.39 9.43 -3.04
C SER A 348 3.53 8.53 -2.15
N MET A 349 3.02 9.07 -1.03
CA MET A 349 2.12 8.34 -0.13
C MET A 349 0.78 7.98 -0.77
N SER A 350 0.31 8.76 -1.77
CA SER A 350 -0.90 8.44 -2.52
C SER A 350 -0.67 7.47 -3.69
N GLY A 351 0.57 7.01 -3.89
CA GLY A 351 0.95 6.18 -5.03
C GLY A 351 1.14 6.96 -6.33
N SER A 352 1.29 8.29 -6.26
CA SER A 352 1.53 9.14 -7.43
C SER A 352 2.90 9.79 -7.36
N ARG A 353 3.27 10.49 -8.44
CA ARG A 353 4.57 11.15 -8.61
C ARG A 353 4.40 12.44 -9.39
N LEU A 354 5.42 13.30 -9.31
CA LEU A 354 5.43 14.58 -10.01
C LEU A 354 5.18 14.42 -11.52
N THR A 355 5.79 13.42 -12.17
CA THR A 355 5.52 13.01 -13.56
C THR A 355 4.14 12.40 -13.79
N GLY A 356 3.51 11.84 -12.76
CA GLY A 356 2.17 11.25 -12.83
C GLY A 356 1.05 12.29 -12.77
N VAL A 357 1.32 13.52 -12.36
CA VAL A 357 0.28 14.56 -12.20
C VAL A 357 0.34 15.67 -13.23
N VAL A 358 1.43 15.76 -14.01
CA VAL A 358 1.60 16.76 -15.06
C VAL A 358 1.96 16.11 -16.39
N GLY A 359 1.12 16.34 -17.40
CA GLY A 359 1.43 16.16 -18.82
C GLY A 359 2.17 17.38 -19.38
N ALA A 360 3.06 17.15 -20.32
CA ALA A 360 3.90 18.19 -20.92
C ALA A 360 3.85 18.07 -22.44
N ILE A 361 3.47 19.17 -23.10
CA ILE A 361 3.45 19.31 -24.55
C ILE A 361 4.67 20.13 -24.94
N PRO A 362 5.59 19.60 -25.78
CA PRO A 362 6.73 20.36 -26.27
C PRO A 362 6.28 21.49 -27.18
N ASP A 363 7.18 22.44 -27.44
CA ASP A 363 6.94 23.43 -28.49
C ASP A 363 6.81 22.76 -29.86
N GLY A 364 5.86 23.22 -30.66
CA GLY A 364 5.55 22.62 -31.96
C GLY A 364 4.11 22.81 -32.39
N GLY A 365 3.90 23.03 -33.69
CA GLY A 365 2.57 23.02 -34.28
C GLY A 365 2.00 21.60 -34.33
N TRP A 366 0.69 21.46 -34.09
CA TRP A 366 -0.02 20.20 -34.30
C TRP A 366 -0.08 19.83 -35.79
N ASP A 367 -0.08 18.54 -36.09
CA ASP A 367 -0.43 18.02 -37.43
C ASP A 367 -1.93 18.20 -37.69
N LEU A 368 -2.34 19.43 -38.01
CA LEU A 368 -3.74 19.80 -38.27
C LEU A 368 -4.26 19.28 -39.62
N ALA A 369 -3.37 18.78 -40.48
CA ALA A 369 -3.73 18.20 -41.77
C ALA A 369 -3.98 16.69 -41.70
N CYS A 370 -3.88 16.11 -40.51
CA CYS A 370 -4.13 14.70 -40.30
C CYS A 370 -5.57 14.34 -40.71
N THR A 371 -5.73 13.18 -41.35
CA THR A 371 -7.03 12.56 -41.54
C THR A 371 -7.34 11.68 -40.34
N PRO A 372 -8.58 11.66 -39.83
CA PRO A 372 -8.98 10.71 -38.80
C PRO A 372 -8.52 9.30 -39.19
N PRO A 373 -7.79 8.59 -38.31
CA PRO A 373 -7.22 7.30 -38.67
C PRO A 373 -8.32 6.27 -38.90
N GLU A 374 -8.02 5.30 -39.77
CA GLU A 374 -8.91 4.17 -40.01
C GLU A 374 -9.18 3.44 -38.70
N VAL A 375 -10.47 3.27 -38.36
CA VAL A 375 -10.88 2.46 -37.21
C VAL A 375 -10.70 1.00 -37.58
N LEU A 376 -9.81 0.31 -36.86
CA LEU A 376 -9.58 -1.13 -37.02
C LEU A 376 -10.58 -1.94 -36.21
N CYS A 377 -11.06 -1.39 -35.08
CA CYS A 377 -11.99 -2.04 -34.19
C CYS A 377 -12.73 -0.99 -33.33
N GLU A 378 -14.06 -1.08 -33.31
CA GLU A 378 -14.93 -0.29 -32.44
C GLU A 378 -15.03 -0.98 -31.06
N SER A 379 -14.22 -0.55 -30.09
CA SER A 379 -14.36 -0.95 -28.68
C SER A 379 -15.61 -0.29 -28.08
N PRO A 380 -16.49 -1.00 -27.32
CA PRO A 380 -16.18 -2.16 -26.48
C PRO A 380 -16.90 -3.46 -26.89
N LYS A 381 -17.21 -3.70 -28.18
CA LYS A 381 -17.79 -4.99 -28.60
C LYS A 381 -16.69 -5.99 -28.96
N PRO A 382 -16.34 -6.92 -28.06
CA PRO A 382 -15.17 -7.80 -28.20
C PRO A 382 -15.29 -8.82 -29.34
N ALA A 383 -16.49 -9.05 -29.88
CA ALA A 383 -16.69 -10.08 -30.92
C ALA A 383 -15.89 -9.81 -32.20
N ASP A 384 -15.59 -8.54 -32.51
CA ASP A 384 -14.88 -8.13 -33.73
C ASP A 384 -13.47 -7.59 -33.45
N CYS A 385 -13.07 -7.46 -32.19
CA CYS A 385 -11.72 -7.05 -31.81
C CYS A 385 -10.88 -8.29 -31.49
N PRO A 386 -9.79 -8.59 -32.23
CA PRO A 386 -8.82 -9.63 -31.82
C PRO A 386 -8.07 -9.27 -30.51
N VAL A 387 -8.39 -8.09 -29.98
CA VAL A 387 -7.94 -7.38 -28.79
C VAL A 387 -8.37 -7.96 -27.44
N CYS A 388 -8.15 -9.23 -27.09
CA CYS A 388 -8.49 -9.72 -25.74
C CYS A 388 -7.56 -9.07 -24.70
N TRP A 389 -8.07 -8.33 -23.72
CA TRP A 389 -7.27 -7.51 -22.81
C TRP A 389 -7.39 -7.99 -21.38
N SER A 390 -6.71 -9.08 -21.15
CA SER A 390 -6.70 -9.76 -19.87
C SER A 390 -5.93 -8.94 -18.84
N GLU A 391 -6.62 -8.33 -17.87
CA GLU A 391 -6.01 -7.65 -16.71
C GLU A 391 -5.12 -8.59 -15.87
N CYS A 392 -5.29 -9.89 -16.07
CA CYS A 392 -4.73 -10.93 -15.23
C CYS A 392 -4.55 -12.25 -15.99
N LYS A 393 -3.74 -13.16 -15.44
CA LYS A 393 -3.63 -14.53 -15.96
C LYS A 393 -4.77 -15.38 -15.43
N ILE A 394 -5.30 -16.28 -16.25
CA ILE A 394 -6.36 -17.22 -15.86
C ILE A 394 -6.06 -17.87 -14.50
N GLY A 395 -6.96 -17.68 -13.53
CA GLY A 395 -6.81 -18.26 -12.19
C GLY A 395 -5.83 -17.54 -11.26
N GLU A 396 -5.20 -16.45 -11.69
CA GLU A 396 -4.44 -15.53 -10.84
C GLU A 396 -5.34 -14.98 -9.74
N LYS A 397 -4.81 -14.92 -8.53
CA LYS A 397 -5.51 -14.41 -7.35
C LYS A 397 -4.72 -13.29 -6.74
N ILE A 398 -5.38 -12.17 -6.47
CA ILE A 398 -4.77 -11.00 -5.84
C ILE A 398 -5.64 -10.51 -4.70
N CYS A 399 -5.08 -9.69 -3.83
CA CYS A 399 -5.86 -8.87 -2.92
C CYS A 399 -6.05 -7.50 -3.57
N LEU A 400 -7.30 -7.12 -3.84
CA LEU A 400 -7.59 -5.78 -4.32
C LEU A 400 -7.47 -4.78 -3.17
N HIS A 401 -8.06 -5.14 -2.03
CA HIS A 401 -7.97 -4.40 -0.76
C HIS A 401 -7.91 -5.37 0.43
N VAL A 402 -7.70 -4.84 1.63
CA VAL A 402 -7.68 -5.63 2.88
C VAL A 402 -8.96 -6.45 3.05
N LYS A 403 -10.09 -5.99 2.51
CA LYS A 403 -11.40 -6.63 2.62
C LYS A 403 -11.89 -7.29 1.34
N SER A 404 -11.04 -7.48 0.33
CA SER A 404 -11.44 -8.16 -0.88
C SER A 404 -10.29 -8.88 -1.57
N ALA A 405 -10.55 -10.14 -1.89
CA ALA A 405 -9.76 -10.90 -2.85
C ALA A 405 -10.28 -10.62 -4.26
N ALA A 406 -9.50 -10.94 -5.27
CA ALA A 406 -10.00 -11.06 -6.62
C ALA A 406 -9.44 -12.32 -7.25
N THR A 407 -10.22 -12.91 -8.15
CA THR A 407 -9.77 -14.01 -8.99
C THR A 407 -9.97 -13.62 -10.44
N CYS A 408 -8.93 -13.85 -11.22
CA CYS A 408 -8.97 -13.66 -12.65
C CYS A 408 -9.95 -14.64 -13.30
N LYS A 409 -10.98 -14.10 -13.96
CA LYS A 409 -12.01 -14.87 -14.65
C LYS A 409 -12.27 -14.28 -16.02
N LEU A 410 -12.79 -15.11 -16.92
CA LEU A 410 -13.28 -14.64 -18.21
C LEU A 410 -14.52 -13.77 -17.95
N GLY A 411 -14.41 -12.48 -18.28
CA GLY A 411 -15.49 -11.51 -18.32
C GLY A 411 -16.51 -11.83 -19.41
N GLU A 412 -17.65 -11.15 -19.35
CA GLU A 412 -18.71 -11.28 -20.36
C GLU A 412 -18.27 -10.78 -21.74
N ASP A 413 -17.20 -9.98 -21.77
CA ASP A 413 -16.56 -9.47 -22.96
C ASP A 413 -15.51 -10.45 -23.55
N GLY A 414 -15.35 -11.65 -22.98
CA GLY A 414 -14.34 -12.61 -23.44
C GLY A 414 -12.89 -12.21 -23.11
N CYS A 415 -12.67 -11.20 -22.26
CA CYS A 415 -11.37 -10.84 -21.68
C CYS A 415 -11.20 -11.44 -20.28
N TYR A 416 -9.98 -11.55 -19.76
CA TYR A 416 -9.78 -12.02 -18.39
C TYR A 416 -9.63 -10.85 -17.40
N ASP A 417 -10.59 -10.68 -16.51
CA ASP A 417 -10.61 -9.57 -15.54
C ASP A 417 -10.53 -10.07 -14.10
N PHE A 418 -10.03 -9.21 -13.21
CA PHE A 418 -10.09 -9.46 -11.77
C PHE A 418 -11.52 -9.25 -11.27
N VAL A 419 -12.21 -10.35 -11.02
CA VAL A 419 -13.53 -10.32 -10.37
C VAL A 419 -13.32 -10.22 -8.87
N GLU A 420 -13.73 -9.09 -8.30
CA GLU A 420 -13.68 -8.84 -6.86
C GLU A 420 -14.58 -9.82 -6.10
N ILE A 421 -14.02 -10.36 -5.03
CA ILE A 421 -14.64 -11.28 -4.07
C ILE A 421 -14.49 -10.62 -2.70
N PRO A 422 -15.54 -9.98 -2.17
CA PRO A 422 -15.49 -9.39 -0.84
C PRO A 422 -15.21 -10.47 0.21
N CYS A 423 -14.28 -10.19 1.10
CA CYS A 423 -13.99 -11.06 2.22
C CYS A 423 -15.08 -10.97 3.28
N PRO A 424 -15.45 -12.09 3.93
CA PRO A 424 -16.37 -12.08 5.07
C PRO A 424 -15.96 -11.04 6.12
N ASP A 425 -16.93 -10.48 6.87
CA ASP A 425 -16.75 -9.29 7.72
C ASP A 425 -15.48 -9.24 8.58
N LYS A 426 -15.01 -10.39 9.07
CA LYS A 426 -13.81 -10.49 9.93
C LYS A 426 -12.53 -10.83 9.17
N ASP A 427 -12.65 -11.46 8.02
CA ASP A 427 -11.52 -11.94 7.23
C ASP A 427 -10.79 -10.77 6.57
N THR A 428 -9.52 -11.01 6.26
CA THR A 428 -8.66 -10.11 5.50
C THR A 428 -8.10 -10.84 4.30
N CYS A 429 -7.87 -10.15 3.19
CA CYS A 429 -7.23 -10.79 2.05
C CYS A 429 -5.72 -10.92 2.29
N LYS A 430 -5.20 -12.14 2.14
CA LYS A 430 -3.77 -12.46 2.10
C LYS A 430 -3.48 -13.38 0.91
N GLU A 431 -2.52 -13.01 0.07
CA GLU A 431 -2.12 -13.77 -1.13
C GLU A 431 -3.31 -14.15 -2.05
N GLY A 432 -4.25 -13.22 -2.23
CA GLY A 432 -5.44 -13.43 -3.05
C GLY A 432 -6.48 -14.39 -2.47
N LYS A 433 -6.43 -14.63 -1.16
CA LYS A 433 -7.41 -15.44 -0.42
C LYS A 433 -7.92 -14.67 0.78
N CYS A 434 -9.22 -14.74 1.03
CA CYS A 434 -9.77 -14.30 2.30
C CYS A 434 -9.35 -15.30 3.37
N VAL A 435 -8.56 -14.80 4.32
CA VAL A 435 -8.11 -15.54 5.49
C VAL A 435 -8.71 -14.89 6.73
N PRO A 436 -9.05 -15.68 7.77
CA PRO A 436 -9.44 -15.12 9.06
C PRO A 436 -8.37 -14.14 9.54
N PRO A 437 -8.74 -13.12 10.34
CA PRO A 437 -7.74 -12.27 10.96
C PRO A 437 -6.82 -13.16 11.82
N PRO A 438 -5.52 -12.83 11.91
CA PRO A 438 -4.60 -13.59 12.75
C PRO A 438 -5.21 -13.71 14.15
N SER A 439 -5.33 -14.95 14.62
CA SER A 439 -5.85 -15.17 15.95
C SER A 439 -4.80 -14.66 16.94
N VAL A 440 -5.20 -14.11 18.08
CA VAL A 440 -4.27 -13.68 19.16
C VAL A 440 -3.35 -14.83 19.62
N CYS A 441 -3.65 -16.06 19.19
CA CYS A 441 -2.92 -17.29 19.45
C CYS A 441 -1.82 -17.62 18.44
N ASP A 442 -1.77 -16.99 17.26
CA ASP A 442 -0.85 -17.39 16.19
C ASP A 442 0.62 -17.07 16.53
N ASP A 443 0.85 -16.07 17.38
CA ASP A 443 2.19 -15.66 17.87
C ASP A 443 2.47 -16.13 19.32
N MET A 444 1.59 -16.93 19.93
CA MET A 444 1.73 -17.35 21.33
C MET A 444 2.54 -18.65 21.45
N PRO A 445 3.47 -18.77 22.42
CA PRO A 445 4.17 -20.02 22.68
C PRO A 445 3.17 -21.15 22.96
N PRO A 446 3.45 -22.41 22.57
CA PRO A 446 2.54 -23.55 22.76
C PRO A 446 2.08 -23.74 24.22
N GLY A 447 2.93 -23.36 25.19
CA GLY A 447 2.64 -23.44 26.62
C GLY A 447 2.04 -22.17 27.25
N GLY A 448 1.75 -21.14 26.46
CA GLY A 448 1.30 -19.84 26.97
C GLY A 448 2.44 -18.94 27.44
N VAL A 449 2.09 -17.79 28.03
CA VAL A 449 3.06 -16.79 28.50
C VAL A 449 2.55 -16.10 29.77
N CYS A 450 3.47 -15.77 30.68
CA CYS A 450 3.19 -14.88 31.80
C CYS A 450 3.36 -13.43 31.38
N GLN A 451 2.32 -12.61 31.56
CA GLN A 451 2.41 -11.16 31.43
C GLN A 451 2.18 -10.53 32.81
N GLY A 452 3.26 -10.35 33.57
CA GLY A 452 3.17 -10.03 35.00
C GLY A 452 2.59 -11.22 35.76
N ASP A 453 1.55 -10.96 36.57
CA ASP A 453 0.85 -11.99 37.37
C ASP A 453 -0.30 -12.66 36.60
N VAL A 454 -0.46 -12.39 35.30
CA VAL A 454 -1.50 -12.98 34.47
C VAL A 454 -0.94 -14.12 33.62
N ALA A 455 -1.48 -15.32 33.82
CA ALA A 455 -1.23 -16.49 32.98
C ALA A 455 -2.11 -16.44 31.74
N MET A 456 -1.50 -16.42 30.56
CA MET A 456 -2.22 -16.38 29.28
C MET A 456 -1.95 -17.64 28.47
N LYS A 457 -3.01 -18.36 28.08
CA LYS A 457 -2.93 -19.57 27.26
C LYS A 457 -4.03 -19.58 26.20
N CYS A 458 -3.76 -20.21 25.07
CA CYS A 458 -4.77 -20.44 24.05
C CYS A 458 -5.46 -21.79 24.21
N THR A 459 -6.78 -21.76 24.40
CA THR A 459 -7.62 -22.96 24.47
C THR A 459 -8.66 -22.90 23.36
N GLY A 460 -8.60 -23.85 22.40
CA GLY A 460 -9.56 -23.91 21.31
C GLY A 460 -9.58 -22.68 20.39
N GLY A 461 -8.44 -22.01 20.21
CA GLY A 461 -8.30 -20.81 19.37
C GLY A 461 -8.79 -19.51 20.03
N SER A 462 -9.14 -19.55 21.33
CA SER A 462 -9.48 -18.38 22.12
C SER A 462 -8.44 -18.15 23.22
N LEU A 463 -8.10 -16.88 23.45
CA LEU A 463 -7.23 -16.47 24.54
C LEU A 463 -7.96 -16.67 25.88
N VAL A 464 -7.36 -17.44 26.77
CA VAL A 464 -7.78 -17.61 28.16
C VAL A 464 -6.71 -16.93 29.03
N SER A 465 -7.12 -15.94 29.81
CA SER A 465 -6.27 -15.25 30.78
C SER A 465 -6.75 -15.51 32.19
N VAL A 466 -5.85 -15.90 33.08
CA VAL A 466 -6.11 -16.09 34.51
C VAL A 466 -5.23 -15.13 35.29
N ASP A 467 -5.85 -14.28 36.11
CA ASP A 467 -5.14 -13.41 37.05
C ASP A 467 -4.76 -14.22 38.29
N CYS A 468 -3.47 -14.54 38.43
CA CYS A 468 -2.99 -15.38 39.53
C CYS A 468 -3.05 -14.64 40.88
N GLN A 469 -3.07 -13.30 40.87
CA GLN A 469 -3.04 -12.51 42.09
C GLN A 469 -4.33 -12.63 42.90
N MET A 470 -5.48 -12.90 42.25
CA MET A 470 -6.76 -13.09 42.94
C MET A 470 -6.74 -14.25 43.94
N ASP A 471 -5.90 -15.26 43.73
CA ASP A 471 -5.75 -16.42 44.60
C ASP A 471 -4.45 -16.39 45.43
N GLY A 472 -3.75 -15.25 45.47
CA GLY A 472 -2.45 -15.11 46.17
C GLY A 472 -1.32 -15.93 45.54
N LYS A 473 -1.44 -16.23 44.24
CA LYS A 473 -0.50 -17.01 43.44
C LYS A 473 0.26 -16.10 42.47
N PHE A 474 1.34 -16.62 41.89
CA PHE A 474 2.13 -15.95 40.87
C PHE A 474 2.14 -16.78 39.59
N CYS A 475 2.24 -16.09 38.45
CA CYS A 475 2.36 -16.77 37.17
C CYS A 475 3.78 -17.36 37.01
N SER A 476 3.87 -18.65 36.69
CA SER A 476 5.13 -19.31 36.34
C SER A 476 4.92 -20.33 35.23
N ILE A 477 6.02 -20.79 34.66
CA ILE A 477 6.04 -21.94 33.75
C ILE A 477 6.39 -23.18 34.58
N ASP A 478 5.62 -24.26 34.41
CA ASP A 478 5.84 -25.53 35.09
C ASP A 478 6.99 -26.35 34.44
N GLY A 479 7.29 -27.53 35.00
CA GLY A 479 8.33 -28.41 34.49
C GLY A 479 8.04 -29.02 33.10
N GLN A 480 6.83 -28.83 32.57
CA GLN A 480 6.39 -29.31 31.25
C GLN A 480 6.36 -28.17 30.21
N GLY A 481 6.72 -26.94 30.62
CA GLY A 481 6.74 -25.77 29.75
C GLY A 481 5.39 -25.07 29.62
N GLU A 482 4.43 -25.37 30.51
CA GLU A 482 3.07 -24.83 30.51
C GLU A 482 2.90 -23.72 31.55
N VAL A 483 2.17 -22.67 31.20
CA VAL A 483 1.90 -21.55 32.11
C VAL A 483 0.86 -21.93 33.16
N GLU A 484 1.17 -21.70 34.44
CA GLU A 484 0.28 -22.00 35.55
C GLU A 484 0.38 -20.94 36.67
N CYS A 485 -0.73 -20.71 37.38
CA CYS A 485 -0.73 -19.94 38.61
C CYS A 485 -0.26 -20.82 39.77
N ILE A 486 0.95 -20.57 40.27
CA ILE A 486 1.58 -21.33 41.34
C ILE A 486 1.58 -20.55 42.66
N THR A 487 1.39 -21.25 43.78
CA THR A 487 1.57 -20.66 45.11
C THR A 487 3.07 -20.59 45.40
N PRO A 488 3.63 -19.43 45.78
CA PRO A 488 5.06 -19.33 46.07
C PRO A 488 5.39 -20.18 47.30
N CYS A 489 6.46 -20.99 47.22
CA CYS A 489 6.92 -21.79 48.35
C CYS A 489 7.28 -20.87 49.53
N PRO A 490 6.86 -21.17 50.77
CA PRO A 490 7.46 -20.54 51.94
C PRO A 490 8.93 -20.96 51.99
N VAL A 491 9.86 -20.01 51.83
CA VAL A 491 11.30 -20.30 51.86
C VAL A 491 11.66 -20.70 53.29
N SER A 492 11.70 -22.01 53.54
CA SER A 492 12.06 -22.59 54.84
C SER A 492 13.58 -22.78 54.97
N CYS A 493 14.27 -23.06 53.85
CA CYS A 493 15.72 -23.26 53.77
C CYS A 493 16.22 -23.14 52.31
N LEU A 494 17.54 -23.05 52.11
CA LEU A 494 18.19 -23.04 50.79
C LEU A 494 18.60 -24.47 50.36
N PRO A 495 18.12 -25.00 49.21
CA PRO A 495 18.48 -26.35 48.77
C PRO A 495 19.99 -26.56 48.70
N GLY A 496 20.47 -27.70 49.22
CA GLY A 496 21.89 -28.05 49.28
C GLY A 496 22.63 -27.51 50.51
N THR A 497 21.98 -26.70 51.36
CA THR A 497 22.55 -26.29 52.65
C THR A 497 22.27 -27.31 53.74
N ALA A 498 23.17 -27.40 54.71
CA ALA A 498 23.00 -28.19 55.92
C ALA A 498 23.32 -27.34 57.15
N ARG A 499 22.58 -27.54 58.23
CA ARG A 499 22.81 -26.90 59.53
C ARG A 499 22.66 -27.90 60.66
N CYS A 500 23.21 -27.60 61.84
CA CYS A 500 22.98 -28.46 62.99
C CYS A 500 21.53 -28.36 63.45
N ASP A 501 20.95 -29.52 63.73
CA ASP A 501 19.64 -29.61 64.35
C ASP A 501 19.72 -29.07 65.79
N PRO A 502 18.96 -28.03 66.17
CA PRO A 502 18.99 -27.52 67.53
C PRO A 502 18.41 -28.49 68.57
N GLU A 503 17.66 -29.51 68.16
CA GLU A 503 17.01 -30.48 69.04
C GLU A 503 17.71 -31.85 69.08
N SER A 504 18.74 -32.07 68.26
CA SER A 504 19.50 -33.33 68.22
C SER A 504 21.00 -33.09 67.93
N THR A 505 21.82 -34.13 67.97
CA THR A 505 23.26 -34.04 67.59
C THR A 505 23.50 -34.22 66.10
N GLY A 506 22.43 -34.25 65.28
CA GLY A 506 22.46 -34.48 63.84
C GLY A 506 22.41 -33.20 62.99
N LEU A 507 22.28 -33.39 61.68
CA LEU A 507 22.14 -32.35 60.67
C LEU A 507 20.69 -32.22 60.21
N LEU A 508 20.28 -30.99 59.90
CA LEU A 508 19.15 -30.70 59.03
C LEU A 508 19.70 -30.39 57.64
N THR A 509 19.31 -31.17 56.64
CA THR A 509 19.71 -30.97 55.24
C THR A 509 18.52 -30.46 54.45
N CYS A 510 18.71 -29.38 53.69
CA CYS A 510 17.66 -28.83 52.87
C CYS A 510 17.68 -29.46 51.48
N SER A 511 16.60 -30.14 51.10
CA SER A 511 16.44 -30.75 49.77
C SER A 511 15.08 -30.39 49.18
N LEU A 512 14.91 -30.58 47.87
CA LEU A 512 13.62 -30.34 47.22
C LEU A 512 12.69 -31.51 47.49
N GLY A 513 11.53 -31.21 48.09
CA GLY A 513 10.44 -32.17 48.30
C GLY A 513 9.78 -32.59 46.98
N GLY A 514 8.87 -33.57 47.05
CA GLY A 514 8.15 -34.08 45.88
C GLY A 514 7.23 -33.07 45.18
N ASP A 515 6.97 -31.92 45.82
CA ASP A 515 6.23 -30.77 45.32
C ASP A 515 7.14 -29.65 44.77
N GLY A 516 8.46 -29.87 44.75
CA GLY A 516 9.44 -28.90 44.27
C GLY A 516 9.79 -27.78 45.25
N CYS A 517 9.25 -27.78 46.48
CA CYS A 517 9.59 -26.81 47.50
C CYS A 517 10.75 -27.30 48.40
N PRO A 518 11.62 -26.40 48.92
CA PRO A 518 12.68 -26.77 49.86
C PRO A 518 12.09 -27.25 51.20
N VAL A 519 12.56 -28.41 51.66
CA VAL A 519 12.19 -29.02 52.95
C VAL A 519 13.47 -29.44 53.68
N GLU A 520 13.53 -29.15 54.98
CA GLU A 520 14.59 -29.65 55.86
C GLU A 520 14.29 -31.08 56.30
N THR A 521 15.23 -31.98 56.04
CA THR A 521 15.17 -33.38 56.47
C THR A 521 16.27 -33.67 57.49
N PRO A 522 15.95 -34.21 58.68
CA PRO A 522 16.94 -34.64 59.65
C PRO A 522 17.79 -35.80 59.11
N ALA A 523 19.10 -35.69 59.31
CA ALA A 523 20.08 -36.72 59.00
C ALA A 523 21.01 -36.92 60.22
N PRO A 524 21.14 -38.14 60.75
CA PRO A 524 22.03 -38.38 61.89
C PRO A 524 23.51 -38.24 61.49
N CYS A 525 24.32 -37.69 62.39
CA CYS A 525 25.78 -37.74 62.24
C CYS A 525 26.29 -39.17 62.44
N PRO A 526 27.36 -39.60 61.75
CA PRO A 526 27.99 -40.90 61.95
C PRO A 526 28.44 -41.14 63.41
N ASP A 527 28.44 -42.40 63.85
CA ASP A 527 28.77 -42.79 65.22
C ASP A 527 30.12 -42.21 65.69
N GLY A 528 30.09 -41.51 66.82
CA GLY A 528 31.27 -40.86 67.42
C GLY A 528 31.54 -39.43 66.94
N THR A 529 30.67 -38.86 66.09
CA THR A 529 30.72 -37.45 65.65
C THR A 529 29.49 -36.69 66.12
N ALA A 530 29.62 -35.37 66.29
CA ALA A 530 28.50 -34.48 66.61
C ALA A 530 28.49 -33.30 65.63
N CYS A 531 27.31 -32.77 65.34
CA CYS A 531 27.21 -31.61 64.46
C CYS A 531 27.81 -30.35 65.12
N GLN A 532 28.70 -29.68 64.40
CA GLN A 532 29.24 -28.36 64.74
C GLN A 532 29.30 -27.51 63.46
N GLU A 533 28.79 -26.27 63.51
CA GLU A 533 28.75 -25.33 62.38
C GLU A 533 28.19 -25.90 61.05
N GLY A 534 27.21 -26.80 61.13
CA GLY A 534 26.55 -27.38 59.95
C GLY A 534 27.30 -28.55 59.31
N SER A 535 28.24 -29.18 60.02
CA SER A 535 28.92 -30.42 59.59
C SER A 535 29.19 -31.35 60.78
N CYS A 536 29.25 -32.66 60.53
CA CYS A 536 29.57 -33.65 61.58
C CYS A 536 31.07 -33.71 61.82
N VAL A 537 31.51 -33.43 63.05
CA VAL A 537 32.93 -33.39 63.45
C VAL A 537 33.26 -34.36 64.59
N SER A 538 34.48 -34.87 64.59
CA SER A 538 35.01 -35.80 65.60
C SER A 538 35.64 -35.02 66.79
N PRO A 539 35.61 -35.53 68.04
CA PRO A 539 36.09 -34.82 69.23
C PRO A 539 37.59 -34.48 69.32
N ALA A 540 38.40 -34.74 68.27
CA ALA A 540 39.86 -34.62 68.32
C ALA A 540 40.42 -33.32 67.72
N GLU A 541 39.58 -32.45 67.13
CA GLU A 541 40.03 -31.17 66.55
C GLU A 541 39.45 -29.99 67.34
N GLN A 542 39.95 -29.78 68.56
CA GLN A 542 39.75 -28.53 69.30
C GLN A 542 41.07 -28.04 69.94
N ASN A 543 41.66 -27.06 69.26
CA ASN A 543 42.41 -25.90 69.80
C ASN A 543 43.93 -26.04 70.11
N PRO A 544 44.70 -24.92 70.23
CA PRO A 544 45.50 -24.35 69.14
C PRO A 544 46.98 -24.07 69.54
N ALA A 545 47.74 -23.50 68.59
CA ALA A 545 49.03 -22.81 68.71
C ALA A 545 50.34 -23.61 68.52
N ASP A 546 51.12 -23.11 67.55
CA ASP A 546 52.52 -22.66 67.68
C ASP A 546 53.53 -23.32 66.70
N VAL A 547 54.31 -22.44 66.04
CA VAL A 547 55.60 -22.67 65.35
C VAL A 547 55.54 -23.51 64.04
N GLY A 548 56.10 -23.12 62.89
CA GLY A 548 57.05 -22.06 62.56
C GLY A 548 57.35 -22.07 61.06
N GLU A 549 58.21 -21.13 60.69
CA GLU A 549 58.64 -20.74 59.35
C GLU A 549 59.42 -21.81 58.55
N ASP A 550 59.53 -21.50 57.25
CA ASP A 550 60.56 -21.87 56.27
C ASP A 550 60.43 -23.18 55.48
N GLY A 551 60.41 -23.04 54.14
CA GLY A 551 60.61 -24.17 53.23
C GLY A 551 60.23 -23.99 51.75
N ASP A 552 60.83 -22.99 51.10
CA ASP A 552 61.37 -22.97 49.72
C ASP A 552 60.78 -23.84 48.55
N SER A 553 60.57 -23.14 47.42
CA SER A 553 60.77 -23.52 46.00
C SER A 553 59.90 -24.57 45.26
N GLY A 554 59.33 -24.10 44.13
CA GLY A 554 59.35 -24.82 42.84
C GLY A 554 57.99 -25.21 42.22
N GLY A 555 57.59 -24.53 41.12
CA GLY A 555 56.62 -25.07 40.14
C GLY A 555 57.25 -26.16 39.24
N PRO A 556 56.70 -26.52 38.04
CA PRO A 556 55.49 -26.04 37.36
C PRO A 556 54.64 -27.17 36.66
N ASP A 557 53.71 -26.72 35.79
CA ASP A 557 53.26 -27.33 34.52
C ASP A 557 51.94 -28.12 34.38
N ALA A 558 51.36 -27.89 33.19
CA ALA A 558 50.08 -28.26 32.62
C ALA A 558 50.10 -29.58 31.81
N ALA A 559 48.93 -30.16 31.48
CA ALA A 559 48.58 -30.75 30.17
C ALA A 559 47.22 -31.51 30.15
N ASP A 560 46.39 -31.19 29.14
CA ASP A 560 45.65 -32.00 28.14
C ASP A 560 44.76 -33.24 28.45
N LEU A 561 43.48 -33.12 27.98
CA LEU A 561 42.63 -33.99 27.10
C LEU A 561 42.31 -35.46 27.51
N PRO A 562 41.33 -36.22 26.89
CA PRO A 562 40.58 -36.03 25.60
C PRO A 562 39.04 -36.36 25.61
N PRO A 563 38.34 -36.36 24.42
CA PRO A 563 36.89 -36.64 24.24
C PRO A 563 36.56 -37.94 23.43
N ALA A 564 35.26 -38.28 23.28
CA ALA A 564 34.71 -39.27 22.31
C ALA A 564 33.17 -39.13 22.14
N ASP A 565 32.49 -39.88 21.27
CA ASP A 565 32.32 -39.81 19.79
C ASP A 565 30.98 -40.55 19.46
N GLU A 566 30.49 -40.46 18.21
CA GLU A 566 29.16 -40.84 17.70
C GLU A 566 28.74 -42.34 17.70
N SER A 567 27.43 -42.64 17.64
CA SER A 567 26.74 -43.48 16.59
C SER A 567 25.37 -44.09 17.00
N GLY A 568 24.41 -44.16 16.05
CA GLY A 568 23.60 -45.38 15.82
C GLY A 568 22.05 -45.40 16.00
N PHE A 569 21.34 -45.48 14.86
CA PHE A 569 20.26 -46.45 14.51
C PHE A 569 18.75 -46.32 14.93
N GLN A 570 17.93 -45.96 13.91
CA GLN A 570 16.65 -46.51 13.38
C GLN A 570 15.53 -47.24 14.20
N SER A 571 14.30 -46.76 13.90
CA SER A 571 13.05 -47.47 13.51
C SER A 571 12.11 -48.12 14.54
N GLY A 572 10.79 -47.97 14.32
CA GLY A 572 9.75 -48.81 14.95
C GLY A 572 8.31 -48.29 14.83
N TYR A 573 7.49 -48.97 14.02
CA TYR A 573 6.07 -48.76 13.74
C TYR A 573 5.11 -48.96 14.94
N GLY A 574 3.94 -48.32 14.91
CA GLY A 574 2.77 -48.70 15.72
C GLY A 574 1.46 -48.01 15.32
N LYS A 575 0.63 -48.69 14.52
CA LYS A 575 -0.79 -48.37 14.26
C LYS A 575 -1.67 -48.67 15.49
N LYS A 576 -2.76 -47.91 15.70
CA LYS A 576 -4.05 -48.46 16.13
C LYS A 576 -5.22 -47.54 15.75
N ASP A 577 -6.28 -48.20 15.28
CA ASP A 577 -7.55 -47.71 14.74
C ASP A 577 -8.62 -47.45 15.82
N ASP A 578 -9.79 -47.00 15.32
CA ASP A 578 -11.14 -47.01 15.89
C ASP A 578 -11.46 -45.90 16.93
N GLY A 579 -12.55 -45.13 16.86
CA GLY A 579 -13.83 -45.29 16.18
C GLY A 579 -14.95 -44.86 17.15
N CYS A 580 -16.04 -44.32 16.59
CA CYS A 580 -17.40 -44.19 17.14
C CYS A 580 -17.99 -42.78 17.29
N ALA A 581 -19.18 -42.69 16.70
CA ALA A 581 -20.10 -41.58 16.56
C ALA A 581 -20.90 -41.27 17.83
N ALA A 582 -21.47 -40.07 17.90
CA ALA A 582 -22.87 -39.83 18.31
C ALA A 582 -23.27 -38.34 18.14
N SER A 583 -24.17 -38.07 17.18
CA SER A 583 -25.29 -37.12 17.36
C SER A 583 -26.36 -37.82 18.24
N PRO A 584 -27.44 -37.19 18.79
CA PRO A 584 -28.08 -35.93 18.37
C PRO A 584 -28.64 -35.06 19.53
N THR A 585 -29.20 -33.87 19.24
CA THR A 585 -30.63 -33.54 19.48
C THR A 585 -30.93 -32.05 19.30
N SER A 586 -32.11 -31.82 18.72
CA SER A 586 -32.83 -30.57 18.49
C SER A 586 -33.32 -29.88 19.77
N SER A 587 -33.42 -28.54 19.77
CA SER A 587 -34.56 -27.86 20.40
C SER A 587 -34.85 -26.48 19.76
N ARG A 588 -36.11 -26.06 19.87
CA ARG A 588 -36.83 -25.04 19.11
C ARG A 588 -36.85 -23.66 19.82
N SER A 589 -36.77 -22.59 19.01
CA SER A 589 -37.53 -21.32 19.00
C SER A 589 -37.76 -20.46 20.26
N GLY A 590 -37.44 -19.16 20.15
CA GLY A 590 -38.03 -18.03 20.91
C GLY A 590 -37.74 -16.66 20.23
N PRO A 591 -38.62 -15.63 20.34
CA PRO A 591 -38.71 -14.53 19.37
C PRO A 591 -37.96 -13.24 19.80
N GLY A 592 -36.77 -13.00 19.24
CA GLY A 592 -35.98 -11.78 19.47
C GLY A 592 -36.10 -10.67 18.42
N TRP A 593 -36.76 -10.92 17.29
CA TRP A 593 -36.62 -10.07 16.09
C TRP A 593 -37.60 -8.90 16.00
N ILE A 594 -38.68 -8.90 16.78
CA ILE A 594 -39.71 -7.84 16.71
C ILE A 594 -39.31 -6.57 17.48
N LEU A 595 -38.41 -6.67 18.48
CA LEU A 595 -37.95 -5.50 19.25
C LEU A 595 -36.90 -4.65 18.50
N CYS A 596 -36.03 -5.26 17.68
CA CYS A 596 -35.01 -4.51 16.93
C CYS A 596 -35.61 -3.64 15.81
N LEU A 597 -36.72 -4.08 15.21
CA LEU A 597 -37.36 -3.37 14.10
C LEU A 597 -38.13 -2.11 14.54
N LEU A 598 -38.61 -2.08 15.79
CA LEU A 598 -39.27 -0.91 16.38
C LEU A 598 -38.27 0.16 16.84
N LEU A 599 -37.05 -0.23 17.24
CA LEU A 599 -35.99 0.71 17.60
C LEU A 599 -35.39 1.42 16.38
N LEU A 600 -35.26 0.73 15.24
CA LEU A 600 -34.77 1.33 13.99
C LEU A 600 -35.75 2.35 13.39
N LEU A 601 -37.06 2.13 13.52
CA LEU A 601 -38.06 3.10 13.03
C LEU A 601 -38.16 4.35 13.91
N GLY A 602 -37.85 4.24 15.21
CA GLY A 602 -37.81 5.39 16.13
C GLY A 602 -36.64 6.35 15.85
N LEU A 603 -35.47 5.82 15.49
CA LEU A 603 -34.27 6.61 15.19
C LEU A 603 -34.39 7.42 13.89
N VAL A 604 -35.05 6.86 12.86
CA VAL A 604 -35.28 7.54 11.58
C VAL A 604 -36.27 8.69 11.73
N ALA A 605 -37.31 8.54 12.57
CA ALA A 605 -38.29 9.60 12.84
C ALA A 605 -37.68 10.78 13.61
N TRP A 606 -36.69 10.54 14.48
CA TRP A 606 -36.01 11.59 15.25
C TRP A 606 -35.07 12.45 14.39
N LYS A 607 -34.37 11.84 13.41
CA LYS A 607 -33.45 12.54 12.50
C LYS A 607 -34.18 13.45 11.49
N VAL A 608 -35.35 13.01 10.99
CA VAL A 608 -36.18 13.83 10.08
C VAL A 608 -36.87 15.02 10.79
N ALA A 609 -37.13 14.91 12.10
CA ALA A 609 -37.74 15.99 12.88
C ALA A 609 -36.74 17.09 13.31
N THR A 610 -35.45 16.75 13.42
CA THR A 610 -34.38 17.70 13.77
C THR A 610 -33.91 18.53 12.57
N GLU A 611 -33.90 17.95 11.36
CA GLU A 611 -33.54 18.67 10.12
C GLU A 611 -34.62 19.67 9.67
N ARG A 612 -35.90 19.44 9.96
CA ARG A 612 -36.99 20.38 9.62
C ARG A 612 -37.09 21.60 10.54
N ARG A 613 -36.42 21.63 11.69
CA ARG A 613 -36.43 22.80 12.61
C ARG A 613 -35.32 23.82 12.32
N CYS A 614 -34.32 23.48 11.51
CA CYS A 614 -33.21 24.41 11.20
C CYS A 614 -33.48 25.32 9.98
N LEU A 615 -34.54 25.08 9.20
CA LEU A 615 -34.89 25.85 7.99
C LEU A 615 -35.96 26.94 8.21
N ALA A 616 -36.33 27.25 9.46
CA ALA A 616 -37.41 28.19 9.78
C ALA A 616 -37.03 29.31 10.77
N ALA A 617 -35.80 29.82 10.70
CA ALA A 617 -35.39 31.03 11.42
C ALA A 617 -34.75 32.02 10.44
N GLY A 618 -35.58 32.84 9.79
CA GLY A 618 -35.12 34.05 9.10
C GLY A 618 -34.83 35.17 10.11
N PRO A 619 -33.91 36.11 9.82
CA PRO A 619 -33.57 37.16 10.77
C PRO A 619 -34.64 38.27 10.76
N GLU A 620 -35.25 38.51 11.92
CA GLU A 620 -36.08 39.68 12.16
C GLU A 620 -35.20 40.93 12.32
N HIS A 621 -35.47 41.94 11.50
CA HIS A 621 -35.05 43.32 11.71
C HIS A 621 -35.76 43.94 12.92
N ARG A 622 -35.02 44.53 13.87
CA ARG A 622 -35.39 45.82 14.48
C ARG A 622 -34.16 46.60 14.98
N PRO A 623 -34.26 47.94 15.02
CA PRO A 623 -33.13 48.86 14.93
C PRO A 623 -32.63 49.30 16.30
N PHE A 624 -31.34 49.63 16.40
CA PHE A 624 -30.83 50.47 17.47
C PHE A 624 -29.87 51.55 16.95
N SER A 625 -29.94 52.66 17.67
CA SER A 625 -29.65 54.04 17.31
C SER A 625 -28.18 54.41 17.19
N THR A 626 -27.96 55.35 16.27
CA THR A 626 -26.81 56.23 16.11
C THR A 626 -26.44 57.03 17.37
N GLY A 627 -25.14 57.09 17.65
CA GLY A 627 -24.48 58.11 18.49
C GLY A 627 -23.03 58.24 18.02
N GLY A 628 -22.64 59.45 17.60
CA GLY A 628 -21.39 59.79 16.88
C GLY A 628 -20.08 59.54 17.65
N THR A 629 -18.90 59.71 17.06
CA THR A 629 -18.43 60.91 16.36
C THR A 629 -17.09 60.62 15.65
N GLY A 630 -16.83 61.31 14.53
CA GLY A 630 -15.52 61.88 14.24
C GLY A 630 -14.64 61.22 13.17
N GLY A 631 -14.53 61.90 12.01
CA GLY A 631 -13.24 62.09 11.35
C GLY A 631 -13.08 61.50 9.95
N GLU A 632 -13.42 62.29 8.94
CA GLU A 632 -12.86 62.25 7.58
C GLU A 632 -12.11 63.58 7.34
N PRO A 633 -11.30 63.77 6.28
CA PRO A 633 -10.41 62.86 5.52
C PRO A 633 -9.03 63.59 5.31
N PRO A 634 -8.16 63.40 4.27
CA PRO A 634 -8.44 63.25 2.83
C PRO A 634 -7.63 62.16 2.07
N GLY A 635 -8.18 61.67 0.94
CA GLY A 635 -7.39 61.09 -0.16
C GLY A 635 -6.91 62.18 -1.14
N PRO A 636 -6.55 61.87 -2.41
CA PRO A 636 -6.20 60.57 -3.01
C PRO A 636 -4.78 60.57 -3.64
N ALA A 637 -4.31 59.37 -4.00
CA ALA A 637 -3.45 59.13 -5.16
C ALA A 637 -4.09 57.98 -5.97
#